data_AF-A0A1E5SSF0-F1
#
_entry.id   AF-A0A1E5SSF0-F1
#
_cell.length_a   1.000
_cell.length_b   1.000
_cell.length_c   1.000
_cell.angle_alpha   90.00
_cell.angle_beta   90.00
_cell.angle_gamma   90.00
#
_symmetry.space_group_name_H-M   'P 1'
#
loop_
_entity.id
_entity.type
_entity.pdbx_description
1 polymer ?
#
loop_
_entity_poly.entity_id
_entity_poly.type
_entity_poly.pdbx_seq_one_letter_code
_entity_poly.pdbx_strand_id
1 'polypeptide(L)'
;MSTPQTIPGYIKVTITNNSKINENELYIFLQSQTEIYQISKTDRKASIASPPSSTTGKATTTDAPSISLASLKQNGEYAFFIDQSQKLKSGRMYFSDSASAVQITSTNGVLGSINGPSPTAPFIFDFVELTIKGNEEVNLDTTQIDQFGMPITVQVTPGDTNFPNGTGIKAGTKRSTVISNFNALCGNTAFAPYKNCAQPIPARAAVPAKGSTPAKPAVPASHRLIGPQHLIDTLIVPNQFKGDVSNAATGTPNTATFTLTTANQNFGAITGWVASGPGVPPGATVKSVASNQLTLESTTGEFVNITGVQLWFYEKHSDAIINSMDDAIHQMFTYYKTHKLYMVANGTNSGTEVYEGEVITDFVLPDSLPDINGNVGTKYCVFQFKGTGYRYDDASNVLTKVPGLAAGETNVYQVFYPYFSTNCVSAPGGNALTKRNPPAPPVWFKHSWGANIPATDGGPLGDINIVSPATQMALGCAGTFADSSYQSWAYHASSNNKLQDATVLGNIENQLVTMLNRGISPNTGSGNNNLQLKLGYITHDGLDPIDLSKLTSVPATAPAAPTSTPGAMTKFSLGNPVGTGIPVETISGNLYLSGTLIQTFTIDAAGTATFKKNGTPANYATGLSFDSATSTLTINWYNAVNISAVTAEISFSYGNVLSDRYATLQFLDPNKPTASVKFTNDLGKDNTDIEVGMQMTTTSEFSQPMEVYYVNSDKSSIILKSPMPFQPFNAGILLFSNFYPMNKNTPDGAWNMYSYYFHNGNLGTDIPTIDGRGYAFPFDDNGGYSSDLDVTMTASTVVGIDVTLNETV
;
A
#
# COMPACT_ATOMS: atom_id res chain seq x y z
N MET A 1 -12.87 7.69 -45.52
CA MET A 1 -12.26 8.80 -44.73
C MET A 1 -11.23 8.15 -43.81
N SER A 2 -9.97 8.58 -43.89
CA SER A 2 -8.88 8.00 -43.10
C SER A 2 -9.15 8.14 -41.61
N THR A 3 -8.85 7.09 -40.83
CA THR A 3 -8.79 7.14 -39.37
C THR A 3 -7.95 8.34 -38.98
N PRO A 4 -8.45 9.27 -38.14
CA PRO A 4 -7.67 10.45 -37.78
C PRO A 4 -6.36 9.97 -37.15
N GLN A 5 -5.29 10.28 -37.88
CA GLN A 5 -3.92 10.14 -37.47
C GLN A 5 -3.75 10.84 -36.11
N THR A 6 -2.93 10.22 -35.29
CA THR A 6 -2.27 10.80 -34.12
C THR A 6 -2.04 12.30 -34.30
N ILE A 7 -2.62 13.13 -33.43
CA ILE A 7 -2.48 14.60 -33.51
C ILE A 7 -1.29 14.98 -32.63
N PRO A 8 -0.20 15.58 -33.18
CA PRO A 8 0.90 16.06 -32.35
C PRO A 8 0.42 17.00 -31.24
N GLY A 9 0.94 16.82 -30.02
CA GLY A 9 0.54 17.60 -28.85
C GLY A 9 -0.76 17.13 -28.17
N TYR A 10 -1.37 16.03 -28.64
CA TYR A 10 -2.54 15.43 -28.00
C TYR A 10 -2.30 13.98 -27.62
N ILE A 11 -2.87 13.58 -26.49
CA ILE A 11 -3.02 12.18 -26.08
C ILE A 11 -4.33 11.66 -26.67
N LYS A 12 -4.27 10.60 -27.48
CA LYS A 12 -5.48 9.93 -27.99
C LYS A 12 -5.97 8.94 -26.93
N VAL A 13 -7.22 9.09 -26.50
CA VAL A 13 -7.89 8.09 -25.66
C VAL A 13 -8.82 7.27 -26.53
N THR A 14 -8.57 5.97 -26.66
CA THR A 14 -9.43 5.00 -27.36
C THR A 14 -10.24 4.23 -26.34
N ILE A 15 -11.53 4.02 -26.60
CA ILE A 15 -12.43 3.29 -25.71
C ILE A 15 -13.00 2.07 -26.44
N THR A 16 -12.81 0.89 -25.86
CA THR A 16 -13.46 -0.35 -26.27
C THR A 16 -14.61 -0.66 -25.31
N ASN A 17 -15.84 -0.63 -25.81
CA ASN A 17 -17.03 -0.92 -25.00
C ASN A 17 -17.48 -2.38 -25.10
N ASN A 18 -17.00 -3.21 -24.17
CA ASN A 18 -17.49 -4.58 -23.94
C ASN A 18 -18.47 -4.67 -22.76
N SER A 19 -18.85 -3.53 -22.16
CA SER A 19 -19.64 -3.48 -20.92
C SER A 19 -21.07 -4.02 -21.04
N LYS A 20 -21.58 -4.13 -22.28
CA LYS A 20 -22.98 -4.40 -22.63
C LYS A 20 -23.95 -3.28 -22.23
N ILE A 21 -23.45 -2.17 -21.66
CA ILE A 21 -24.21 -0.92 -21.53
C ILE A 21 -24.33 -0.27 -22.91
N ASN A 22 -25.54 0.19 -23.24
CA ASN A 22 -25.79 0.89 -24.50
C ASN A 22 -24.88 2.12 -24.63
N GLU A 23 -24.24 2.31 -25.79
CA GLU A 23 -23.33 3.44 -26.04
C GLU A 23 -23.98 4.83 -25.85
N ASN A 24 -25.31 4.93 -25.93
CA ASN A 24 -26.05 6.18 -25.67
C ASN A 24 -26.30 6.43 -24.17
N GLU A 25 -26.08 5.42 -23.34
CA GLU A 25 -26.34 5.44 -21.89
C GLU A 25 -25.06 5.39 -21.08
N LEU A 26 -23.91 5.20 -21.73
CA LEU A 26 -22.59 5.24 -21.13
C LEU A 26 -21.98 6.64 -21.34
N TYR A 27 -21.74 7.34 -20.24
CA TYR A 27 -21.26 8.72 -20.20
C TYR A 27 -19.82 8.77 -19.72
N ILE A 28 -19.06 9.68 -20.30
CA ILE A 28 -17.66 9.96 -19.96
C ILE A 28 -17.58 11.36 -19.37
N PHE A 29 -16.88 11.49 -18.26
CA PHE A 29 -16.54 12.76 -17.61
C PHE A 29 -15.03 12.84 -17.48
N LEU A 30 -14.47 14.03 -17.63
CA LEU A 30 -13.04 14.29 -17.43
C LEU A 30 -12.87 15.51 -16.53
N GLN A 31 -12.11 15.36 -15.46
CA GLN A 31 -11.80 16.42 -14.51
C GLN A 31 -10.33 16.41 -14.11
N SER A 32 -9.84 17.53 -13.58
CA SER A 32 -8.67 17.63 -12.72
C SER A 32 -9.13 17.93 -11.28
N GLN A 33 -8.19 18.17 -10.35
CA GLN A 33 -8.53 18.65 -9.00
C GLN A 33 -9.29 19.98 -9.01
N THR A 34 -9.01 20.85 -9.99
CA THR A 34 -9.48 22.24 -10.01
C THR A 34 -10.25 22.62 -11.26
N GLU A 35 -10.38 21.73 -12.24
CA GLU A 35 -11.00 22.02 -13.53
C GLU A 35 -11.91 20.87 -13.97
N ILE A 36 -12.97 21.21 -14.70
CA ILE A 36 -13.85 20.25 -15.35
C ILE A 36 -13.75 20.43 -16.86
N TYR A 37 -13.69 19.32 -17.61
CA TYR A 37 -13.45 19.35 -19.04
C TYR A 37 -14.71 18.96 -19.81
N GLN A 38 -14.98 19.69 -20.89
CA GLN A 38 -15.97 19.30 -21.89
C GLN A 38 -15.26 18.62 -23.06
N ILE A 39 -15.83 17.51 -23.52
CA ILE A 39 -15.37 16.81 -24.72
C ILE A 39 -16.30 17.19 -25.88
N SER A 40 -15.75 17.83 -26.90
CA SER A 40 -16.54 18.29 -28.04
C SER A 40 -16.99 17.13 -28.92
N LYS A 41 -18.25 17.14 -29.34
CA LYS A 41 -18.81 16.11 -30.25
C LYS A 41 -18.25 16.21 -31.68
N THR A 42 -17.73 17.37 -32.08
CA THR A 42 -17.37 17.64 -33.47
C THR A 42 -15.91 17.30 -33.75
N ASP A 43 -14.99 17.77 -32.92
CA ASP A 43 -13.55 17.54 -33.07
C ASP A 43 -13.00 16.52 -32.06
N ARG A 44 -13.82 16.09 -31.09
CA ARG A 44 -13.47 15.10 -30.06
C ARG A 44 -12.31 15.54 -29.17
N LYS A 45 -12.10 16.85 -29.01
CA LYS A 45 -11.08 17.41 -28.13
C LYS A 45 -11.66 17.75 -26.76
N ALA A 46 -10.91 17.44 -25.72
CA ALA A 46 -11.16 17.91 -24.36
C ALA A 46 -10.68 19.36 -24.21
N SER A 47 -11.51 20.18 -23.59
CA SER A 47 -11.20 21.58 -23.25
C SER A 47 -11.79 21.91 -21.89
N ILE A 48 -11.17 22.84 -21.16
CA ILE A 48 -11.71 23.32 -19.90
C ILE A 48 -13.09 23.92 -20.17
N ALA A 49 -14.10 23.44 -19.45
CA ALA A 49 -15.46 23.92 -19.58
C ALA A 49 -15.66 25.17 -18.72
N SER A 50 -16.39 26.16 -19.27
CA SER A 50 -16.84 27.30 -18.47
C SER A 50 -17.93 26.85 -17.49
N PRO A 51 -17.73 27.00 -16.17
CA PRO A 51 -18.77 26.68 -15.20
C PRO A 51 -20.01 27.57 -15.43
N PRO A 52 -21.23 27.06 -15.15
CA PRO A 52 -22.43 27.87 -15.29
C PRO A 52 -22.38 29.11 -14.40
N SER A 53 -22.83 30.24 -14.94
CA SER A 53 -22.92 31.50 -14.19
C SER A 53 -24.31 31.65 -13.56
N SER A 54 -24.33 31.85 -12.25
CA SER A 54 -25.54 32.17 -11.49
C SER A 54 -25.80 33.67 -11.55
N THR A 55 -26.97 34.08 -12.03
CA THR A 55 -27.38 35.51 -12.02
C THR A 55 -27.67 36.04 -10.61
N THR A 56 -27.71 35.17 -9.60
CA THR A 56 -28.10 35.52 -8.22
C THR A 56 -26.93 35.68 -7.26
N GLY A 57 -25.69 35.45 -7.70
CA GLY A 57 -24.52 35.46 -6.81
C GLY A 57 -24.41 34.25 -5.87
N LYS A 58 -25.41 33.36 -5.86
CA LYS A 58 -25.42 32.16 -5.03
C LYS A 58 -24.72 30.99 -5.74
N ALA A 59 -24.06 30.14 -4.95
CA ALA A 59 -23.54 28.88 -5.41
C ALA A 59 -24.67 28.02 -5.99
N THR A 60 -24.45 27.47 -7.18
CA THR A 60 -25.39 26.57 -7.86
C THR A 60 -24.70 25.23 -8.08
N THR A 61 -25.37 24.14 -7.71
CA THR A 61 -24.92 22.78 -8.04
C THR A 61 -25.62 22.32 -9.31
N THR A 62 -24.85 21.86 -10.30
CA THR A 62 -25.35 21.33 -11.58
C THR A 62 -24.59 20.06 -11.95
N ASP A 63 -25.11 19.31 -12.91
CA ASP A 63 -24.37 18.19 -13.50
C ASP A 63 -23.11 18.72 -14.21
N ALA A 64 -22.00 17.98 -14.10
CA ALA A 64 -20.80 18.25 -14.88
C ALA A 64 -21.04 17.97 -16.38
N PRO A 65 -20.33 18.67 -17.29
CA PRO A 65 -20.29 18.31 -18.69
C PRO A 65 -19.92 16.84 -18.87
N SER A 66 -20.73 16.12 -19.64
CA SER A 66 -20.48 14.72 -20.02
C SER A 66 -20.76 14.50 -21.49
N ILE A 67 -20.17 13.45 -22.05
CA ILE A 67 -20.42 13.00 -23.41
C ILE A 67 -20.86 11.54 -23.41
N SER A 68 -21.89 11.20 -24.18
CA SER A 68 -22.22 9.80 -24.40
C SER A 68 -21.17 9.15 -25.29
N LEU A 69 -20.83 7.89 -25.01
CA LEU A 69 -19.85 7.14 -25.79
C LEU A 69 -20.22 7.11 -27.28
N ALA A 70 -21.51 6.95 -27.60
CA ALA A 70 -22.03 6.97 -28.98
C ALA A 70 -21.60 8.22 -29.76
N SER A 71 -21.50 9.37 -29.08
CA SER A 71 -21.13 10.64 -29.71
C SER A 71 -19.66 10.69 -30.13
N LEU A 72 -18.81 9.78 -29.65
CA LEU A 72 -17.39 9.70 -29.99
C LEU A 72 -17.08 8.76 -31.17
N LYS A 73 -18.09 8.02 -31.64
CA LYS A 73 -17.94 6.97 -32.65
C LYS A 73 -17.62 7.56 -34.03
N GLN A 74 -16.43 7.28 -34.53
CA GLN A 74 -16.03 7.64 -35.90
C GLN A 74 -15.27 6.48 -36.53
N ASN A 75 -15.67 6.08 -37.75
CA ASN A 75 -15.06 4.94 -38.46
C ASN A 75 -15.03 3.63 -37.64
N GLY A 76 -16.01 3.42 -36.76
CA GLY A 76 -16.10 2.23 -35.90
C GLY A 76 -15.31 2.30 -34.59
N GLU A 77 -14.58 3.39 -34.35
CA GLU A 77 -13.76 3.60 -33.15
C GLU A 77 -14.37 4.70 -32.25
N TYR A 78 -14.39 4.48 -30.94
CA TYR A 78 -14.71 5.53 -29.97
C TYR A 78 -13.41 6.14 -29.47
N ALA A 79 -13.17 7.41 -29.75
CA ALA A 79 -11.95 8.07 -29.29
C ALA A 79 -12.16 9.57 -29.05
N PHE A 80 -11.36 10.13 -28.15
CA PHE A 80 -11.24 11.57 -27.94
C PHE A 80 -9.77 11.94 -27.67
N PHE A 81 -9.48 13.24 -27.62
CA PHE A 81 -8.12 13.78 -27.53
C PHE A 81 -7.99 14.74 -26.36
N ILE A 82 -6.95 14.54 -25.56
CA ILE A 82 -6.59 15.42 -24.45
C ILE A 82 -5.37 16.24 -24.87
N ASP A 83 -5.43 17.56 -24.71
CA ASP A 83 -4.32 18.44 -25.03
C ASP A 83 -3.24 18.33 -23.95
N GLN A 84 -2.02 17.96 -24.35
CA GLN A 84 -0.90 17.75 -23.41
C GLN A 84 -0.57 19.05 -22.65
N SER A 85 -0.81 20.22 -23.26
CA SER A 85 -0.55 21.51 -22.63
C SER A 85 -1.49 21.84 -21.47
N GLN A 86 -2.62 21.13 -21.31
CA GLN A 86 -3.60 21.38 -20.24
C GLN A 86 -3.09 20.97 -18.86
N LYS A 87 -2.03 20.16 -18.77
CA LYS A 87 -1.40 19.74 -17.50
C LYS A 87 -2.41 19.26 -16.45
N LEU A 88 -3.17 18.21 -16.77
CA LEU A 88 -4.13 17.61 -15.84
C LEU A 88 -3.43 17.11 -14.58
N LYS A 89 -3.67 17.75 -13.44
CA LYS A 89 -3.16 17.30 -12.13
C LYS A 89 -4.25 16.57 -11.35
N SER A 90 -3.95 15.37 -10.87
CA SER A 90 -4.88 14.53 -10.10
C SER A 90 -6.23 14.40 -10.81
N GLY A 91 -6.16 14.09 -12.11
CA GLY A 91 -7.32 13.98 -12.96
C GLY A 91 -8.06 12.67 -12.77
N ARG A 92 -9.36 12.71 -13.09
CA ARG A 92 -10.20 11.52 -13.09
C ARG A 92 -11.03 11.48 -14.36
N MET A 93 -11.00 10.32 -15.02
CA MET A 93 -11.84 10.01 -16.16
C MET A 93 -12.91 9.01 -15.70
N TYR A 94 -14.14 9.49 -15.48
CA TYR A 94 -15.25 8.65 -15.04
C TYR A 94 -16.01 8.04 -16.21
N PHE A 95 -16.41 6.80 -16.05
CA PHE A 95 -17.36 6.09 -16.91
C PHE A 95 -18.60 5.78 -16.08
N SER A 96 -19.78 6.19 -16.54
CA SER A 96 -21.02 5.93 -15.79
C SER A 96 -22.20 5.67 -16.69
N ASP A 97 -23.17 4.89 -16.20
CA ASP A 97 -24.47 4.71 -16.83
C ASP A 97 -25.50 5.82 -16.47
N SER A 98 -25.01 6.94 -15.91
CA SER A 98 -25.73 8.14 -15.52
C SER A 98 -25.05 9.41 -16.04
N ALA A 99 -25.83 10.29 -16.69
CA ALA A 99 -25.36 11.60 -17.18
C ALA A 99 -25.10 12.62 -16.05
N SER A 100 -25.62 12.35 -14.86
CA SER A 100 -25.54 13.21 -13.67
C SER A 100 -24.58 12.61 -12.61
N ALA A 101 -23.66 11.75 -13.04
CA ALA A 101 -22.78 11.03 -12.11
C ALA A 101 -21.82 11.96 -11.37
N VAL A 102 -21.26 12.94 -12.07
CA VAL A 102 -20.40 13.98 -11.51
C VAL A 102 -21.20 15.28 -11.44
N GLN A 103 -21.06 15.99 -10.32
CA GLN A 103 -21.69 17.30 -10.11
C GLN A 103 -20.64 18.37 -9.88
N ILE A 104 -20.95 19.60 -10.25
CA ILE A 104 -20.10 20.76 -9.99
C ILE A 104 -20.89 21.79 -9.21
N THR A 105 -20.22 22.49 -8.29
CA THR A 105 -20.76 23.67 -7.64
C THR A 105 -19.99 24.88 -8.14
N SER A 106 -20.70 25.89 -8.66
CA SER A 106 -20.10 27.12 -9.17
C SER A 106 -20.76 28.38 -8.60
N THR A 107 -20.00 29.46 -8.50
CA THR A 107 -20.50 30.78 -8.10
C THR A 107 -20.04 31.82 -9.13
N ASN A 108 -20.97 32.52 -9.77
CA ASN A 108 -20.68 33.54 -10.80
C ASN A 108 -19.75 33.06 -11.93
N GLY A 109 -19.89 31.80 -12.36
CA GLY A 109 -19.06 31.21 -13.42
C GLY A 109 -17.67 30.76 -12.95
N VAL A 110 -17.38 30.86 -11.65
CA VAL A 110 -16.17 30.31 -11.02
C VAL A 110 -16.49 28.95 -10.44
N LEU A 111 -15.67 27.95 -10.75
CA LEU A 111 -15.80 26.60 -10.19
C LEU A 111 -15.43 26.64 -8.70
N GLY A 112 -16.34 26.19 -7.84
CA GLY A 112 -16.12 26.08 -6.41
C GLY A 112 -15.67 24.68 -6.00
N SER A 113 -16.43 23.65 -6.39
CA SER A 113 -16.07 22.26 -6.14
C SER A 113 -16.52 21.34 -7.27
N ILE A 114 -15.84 20.20 -7.38
CA ILE A 114 -16.22 19.09 -8.24
C ILE A 114 -16.51 17.89 -7.33
N ASN A 115 -17.72 17.37 -7.41
CA ASN A 115 -18.20 16.27 -6.59
C ASN A 115 -18.29 15.03 -7.47
N GLY A 116 -17.34 14.10 -7.29
CA GLY A 116 -17.38 12.79 -7.92
C GLY A 116 -18.57 11.96 -7.43
N PRO A 117 -18.90 10.85 -8.10
CA PRO A 117 -20.00 10.01 -7.69
C PRO A 117 -19.70 9.36 -6.35
N SER A 118 -20.67 9.36 -5.43
CA SER A 118 -20.52 8.64 -4.17
C SER A 118 -20.41 7.12 -4.44
N PRO A 119 -19.57 6.37 -3.71
CA PRO A 119 -19.62 4.90 -3.67
C PRO A 119 -20.97 4.36 -3.17
N THR A 120 -21.85 5.25 -2.69
CA THR A 120 -23.30 5.21 -2.49
C THR A 120 -24.24 5.10 -3.69
N ALA A 121 -23.78 5.59 -4.84
CA ALA A 121 -24.67 6.03 -5.91
C ALA A 121 -25.58 4.91 -6.44
N PRO A 122 -26.84 5.18 -6.82
CA PRO A 122 -27.79 4.20 -7.35
C PRO A 122 -27.52 3.87 -8.83
N PHE A 123 -26.28 4.00 -9.26
CA PHE A 123 -25.86 3.85 -10.65
C PHE A 123 -24.47 3.22 -10.75
N ILE A 124 -24.18 2.65 -11.92
CA ILE A 124 -22.88 2.03 -12.16
C ILE A 124 -21.93 3.12 -12.61
N PHE A 125 -20.77 3.18 -11.97
CA PHE A 125 -19.67 4.01 -12.41
C PHE A 125 -18.35 3.39 -11.98
N ASP A 126 -17.28 3.81 -12.64
CA ASP A 126 -15.90 3.63 -12.18
C ASP A 126 -15.03 4.68 -12.86
N PHE A 127 -13.74 4.75 -12.52
CA PHE A 127 -12.84 5.75 -13.10
C PHE A 127 -11.40 5.28 -13.26
N VAL A 128 -10.68 6.05 -14.08
CA VAL A 128 -9.22 5.99 -14.25
C VAL A 128 -8.66 7.28 -13.65
N GLU A 129 -7.67 7.17 -12.76
CA GLU A 129 -6.90 8.32 -12.28
C GLU A 129 -5.82 8.64 -13.31
N LEU A 130 -5.57 9.92 -13.56
CA LEU A 130 -4.74 10.39 -14.67
C LEU A 130 -4.06 11.70 -14.28
N THR A 131 -2.74 11.72 -14.38
CA THR A 131 -1.93 12.92 -14.33
C THR A 131 -1.18 13.11 -15.64
N ILE A 132 -1.28 14.31 -16.22
CA ILE A 132 -0.52 14.73 -17.40
C ILE A 132 0.39 15.88 -16.96
N LYS A 133 1.71 15.64 -16.92
CA LYS A 133 2.71 16.64 -16.55
C LYS A 133 3.21 17.40 -17.78
N GLY A 134 2.29 17.95 -18.56
CA GLY A 134 2.63 18.68 -19.79
C GLY A 134 3.12 17.74 -20.90
N ASN A 135 4.28 18.08 -21.48
CA ASN A 135 4.91 17.29 -22.55
C ASN A 135 5.96 16.31 -22.01
N GLU A 136 5.95 16.03 -20.71
CA GLU A 136 6.98 15.23 -20.04
C GLU A 136 6.51 13.81 -19.76
N GLU A 137 5.30 13.67 -19.20
CA GLU A 137 4.86 12.40 -18.63
C GLU A 137 3.33 12.31 -18.58
N VAL A 138 2.81 11.12 -18.89
CA VAL A 138 1.47 10.68 -18.49
C VAL A 138 1.63 9.59 -17.45
N ASN A 139 1.00 9.77 -16.30
CA ASN A 139 0.84 8.77 -15.26
C ASN A 139 -0.65 8.47 -15.15
N LEU A 140 -1.04 7.20 -15.13
CA LEU A 140 -2.44 6.84 -14.94
C LEU A 140 -2.61 5.47 -14.31
N ASP A 141 -3.71 5.30 -13.60
CA ASP A 141 -4.00 4.05 -12.91
C ASP A 141 -5.50 3.75 -12.90
N THR A 142 -5.82 2.52 -12.56
CA THR A 142 -7.16 2.17 -12.08
C THR A 142 -7.08 1.92 -10.59
N THR A 143 -8.10 2.36 -9.86
CA THR A 143 -8.18 2.19 -8.41
C THR A 143 -9.42 1.39 -7.99
N GLN A 144 -9.27 0.65 -6.90
CA GLN A 144 -10.32 -0.09 -6.19
C GLN A 144 -10.38 0.33 -4.72
N ILE A 145 -9.64 1.37 -4.31
CA ILE A 145 -9.66 1.91 -2.94
C ILE A 145 -11.09 2.30 -2.55
N ASP A 146 -11.73 3.07 -3.42
CA ASP A 146 -13.06 3.61 -3.15
C ASP A 146 -14.15 2.56 -3.43
N GLN A 147 -14.04 1.89 -4.59
CA GLN A 147 -14.96 0.85 -5.01
C GLN A 147 -14.44 0.10 -6.26
N PHE A 148 -15.03 -1.06 -6.52
CA PHE A 148 -15.09 -1.71 -7.82
C PHE A 148 -16.53 -1.66 -8.34
N GLY A 149 -16.76 -0.82 -9.34
CA GLY A 149 -18.07 -0.59 -9.96
C GLY A 149 -18.16 -1.11 -11.39
N MET A 150 -17.15 -0.86 -12.22
CA MET A 150 -17.05 -1.29 -13.62
C MET A 150 -15.67 -1.90 -13.86
N PRO A 151 -15.57 -3.11 -14.44
CA PRO A 151 -14.26 -3.69 -14.72
C PRO A 151 -13.57 -2.99 -15.88
N ILE A 152 -12.56 -2.18 -15.57
CA ILE A 152 -11.76 -1.39 -16.52
C ILE A 152 -10.39 -2.04 -16.70
N THR A 153 -9.95 -2.18 -17.95
CA THR A 153 -8.56 -2.47 -18.32
C THR A 153 -7.99 -1.22 -18.99
N VAL A 154 -6.76 -0.83 -18.63
CA VAL A 154 -6.07 0.27 -19.30
C VAL A 154 -4.71 -0.16 -19.83
N GLN A 155 -4.39 0.29 -21.04
CA GLN A 155 -3.07 0.16 -21.67
C GLN A 155 -2.63 1.51 -22.22
N VAL A 156 -1.33 1.64 -22.43
CA VAL A 156 -0.71 2.84 -23.00
C VAL A 156 0.09 2.51 -24.25
N THR A 157 0.24 3.49 -25.14
CA THR A 157 1.12 3.42 -26.31
C THR A 157 2.04 4.65 -26.31
N PRO A 158 3.38 4.49 -26.43
CA PRO A 158 4.12 3.22 -26.34
C PRO A 158 3.81 2.48 -25.04
N GLY A 159 3.87 1.14 -25.07
CA GLY A 159 3.60 0.32 -23.90
C GLY A 159 4.60 0.63 -22.78
N ASP A 160 4.11 0.74 -21.56
CA ASP A 160 4.96 0.80 -20.37
C ASP A 160 5.67 -0.56 -20.21
N THR A 161 7.00 -0.54 -20.16
CA THR A 161 7.82 -1.74 -20.05
C THR A 161 7.64 -2.46 -18.72
N ASN A 162 7.24 -1.74 -17.67
CA ASN A 162 6.96 -2.31 -16.36
C ASN A 162 5.56 -2.93 -16.28
N PHE A 163 4.66 -2.55 -17.20
CA PHE A 163 3.28 -3.01 -17.28
C PHE A 163 2.91 -3.44 -18.72
N PRO A 164 3.60 -4.46 -19.28
CA PRO A 164 3.42 -4.85 -20.67
C PRO A 164 2.00 -5.33 -21.01
N ASN A 165 1.23 -5.75 -20.00
CA ASN A 165 -0.17 -6.19 -20.13
C ASN A 165 -1.17 -5.06 -19.82
N GLY A 166 -0.71 -3.89 -19.38
CA GLY A 166 -1.54 -2.81 -18.84
C GLY A 166 -1.86 -2.99 -17.36
N THR A 167 -2.92 -2.30 -16.92
CA THR A 167 -3.37 -2.23 -15.53
C THR A 167 -4.89 -2.39 -15.40
N GLY A 168 -5.35 -2.69 -14.19
CA GLY A 168 -6.78 -2.86 -13.84
C GLY A 168 -7.28 -4.29 -13.90
N ILE A 169 -8.55 -4.48 -14.28
CA ILE A 169 -9.20 -5.79 -14.31
C ILE A 169 -8.82 -6.54 -15.59
N LYS A 170 -8.56 -7.84 -15.48
CA LYS A 170 -8.20 -8.70 -16.61
C LYS A 170 -9.28 -8.66 -17.69
N ALA A 171 -8.87 -8.35 -18.92
CA ALA A 171 -9.76 -8.27 -20.07
C ALA A 171 -10.64 -9.54 -20.21
N GLY A 172 -11.94 -9.33 -20.43
CA GLY A 172 -12.95 -10.39 -20.52
C GLY A 172 -13.51 -10.87 -19.18
N THR A 173 -12.96 -10.43 -18.04
CA THR A 173 -13.52 -10.74 -16.72
C THR A 173 -14.82 -9.98 -16.50
N LYS A 174 -15.88 -10.70 -16.15
CA LYS A 174 -17.20 -10.12 -15.92
C LYS A 174 -17.30 -9.55 -14.51
N ARG A 175 -18.03 -8.45 -14.38
CA ARG A 175 -18.34 -7.85 -13.07
C ARG A 175 -19.00 -8.84 -12.10
N SER A 176 -19.97 -9.61 -12.60
CA SER A 176 -20.66 -10.63 -11.81
C SER A 176 -19.73 -11.71 -11.29
N THR A 177 -18.73 -12.12 -12.08
CA THR A 177 -17.68 -13.08 -11.67
C THR A 177 -16.81 -12.51 -10.55
N VAL A 178 -16.37 -11.25 -10.68
CA VAL A 178 -15.58 -10.60 -9.61
C VAL A 178 -16.37 -10.57 -8.30
N ILE A 179 -17.66 -10.21 -8.35
CA ILE A 179 -18.47 -10.14 -7.12
C ILE A 179 -18.81 -11.52 -6.57
N SER A 180 -19.07 -12.52 -7.43
CA SER A 180 -19.35 -13.88 -6.97
C SER A 180 -18.13 -14.49 -6.27
N ASN A 181 -16.94 -14.26 -6.81
CA ASN A 181 -15.69 -14.78 -6.23
C ASN A 181 -15.36 -14.08 -4.91
N PHE A 182 -15.54 -12.77 -4.83
CA PHE A 182 -15.42 -12.03 -3.56
C PHE A 182 -16.40 -12.56 -2.50
N ASN A 183 -17.67 -12.77 -2.86
CA ASN A 183 -18.67 -13.33 -1.95
C ASN A 183 -18.37 -14.78 -1.55
N ALA A 184 -17.81 -15.58 -2.45
CA ALA A 184 -17.36 -16.94 -2.14
C ALA A 184 -16.23 -16.92 -1.11
N LEU A 185 -15.27 -16.01 -1.26
CA LEU A 185 -14.19 -15.78 -0.30
C LEU A 185 -14.75 -15.34 1.07
N CYS A 186 -15.71 -14.40 1.07
CA CYS A 186 -16.44 -13.98 2.28
C CYS A 186 -17.29 -15.10 2.93
N GLY A 187 -17.46 -16.24 2.26
CA GLY A 187 -18.08 -17.44 2.82
C GLY A 187 -17.22 -18.11 3.89
N ASN A 188 -15.91 -17.85 3.92
CA ASN A 188 -15.06 -18.22 5.03
C ASN A 188 -15.40 -17.36 6.26
N THR A 189 -15.63 -18.00 7.41
CA THR A 189 -16.02 -17.30 8.65
C THR A 189 -15.02 -16.24 9.08
N ALA A 190 -13.73 -16.40 8.75
CA ALA A 190 -12.71 -15.39 9.02
C ALA A 190 -12.99 -14.08 8.26
N PHE A 191 -13.56 -14.16 7.05
CA PHE A 191 -13.74 -13.02 6.13
C PHE A 191 -15.17 -12.49 6.07
N ALA A 192 -16.09 -13.09 6.82
CA ALA A 192 -17.49 -12.69 6.88
C ALA A 192 -17.74 -11.18 7.14
N PRO A 193 -16.92 -10.45 7.93
CA PRO A 193 -17.12 -9.01 8.16
C PRO A 193 -17.16 -8.16 6.88
N TYR A 194 -16.49 -8.59 5.82
CA TYR A 194 -16.37 -7.86 4.56
C TYR A 194 -17.47 -8.20 3.55
N LYS A 195 -18.35 -9.16 3.85
CA LYS A 195 -19.45 -9.55 2.95
C LYS A 195 -20.30 -8.34 2.53
N ASN A 196 -20.48 -7.39 3.43
CA ASN A 196 -21.25 -6.17 3.18
C ASN A 196 -20.54 -5.16 2.27
N CYS A 197 -19.27 -5.38 1.90
CA CYS A 197 -18.64 -4.59 0.84
C CYS A 197 -19.36 -4.85 -0.51
N ALA A 198 -19.96 -6.03 -0.70
CA ALA A 198 -20.81 -6.33 -1.85
C ALA A 198 -22.18 -5.66 -1.71
N GLN A 199 -22.28 -4.38 -2.12
CA GLN A 199 -23.49 -3.58 -2.00
C GLN A 199 -24.40 -3.71 -3.22
N PRO A 200 -25.73 -3.85 -3.04
CA PRO A 200 -26.67 -3.86 -4.14
C PRO A 200 -26.75 -2.48 -4.80
N ILE A 201 -26.86 -2.48 -6.12
CA ILE A 201 -27.28 -1.32 -6.92
C ILE A 201 -28.74 -1.56 -7.30
N PRO A 202 -29.68 -0.69 -6.90
CA PRO A 202 -31.10 -0.86 -7.19
C PRO A 202 -31.37 -0.98 -8.69
N ALA A 203 -32.36 -1.80 -9.05
CA ALA A 203 -32.87 -1.81 -10.41
C ALA A 203 -33.41 -0.42 -10.75
N ARG A 204 -33.11 0.07 -11.96
CA ARG A 204 -33.67 1.33 -12.44
C ARG A 204 -34.77 1.06 -13.44
N ALA A 205 -35.92 1.66 -13.18
CA ALA A 205 -37.06 1.59 -14.09
C ALA A 205 -36.69 2.11 -15.47
N ALA A 206 -37.35 1.57 -16.49
CA ALA A 206 -37.25 2.11 -17.84
C ALA A 206 -37.65 3.60 -17.81
N VAL A 207 -36.83 4.46 -18.41
CA VAL A 207 -37.18 5.88 -18.55
C VAL A 207 -38.09 6.00 -19.77
N PRO A 208 -39.34 6.49 -19.60
CA PRO A 208 -40.26 6.65 -20.72
C PRO A 208 -39.63 7.50 -21.82
N ALA A 209 -39.89 7.14 -23.09
CA ALA A 209 -39.49 7.95 -24.23
C ALA A 209 -39.98 9.41 -24.05
N LYS A 210 -39.05 10.37 -24.10
CA LYS A 210 -39.39 11.80 -24.15
C LYS A 210 -39.10 12.32 -25.56
N GLY A 211 -40.16 12.67 -26.29
CA GLY A 211 -40.07 13.11 -27.69
C GLY A 211 -39.72 11.96 -28.66
N SER A 212 -38.82 12.23 -29.61
CA SER A 212 -38.32 11.24 -30.59
C SER A 212 -37.25 10.29 -30.03
N THR A 213 -36.90 10.40 -28.76
CA THR A 213 -35.88 9.57 -28.11
C THR A 213 -36.47 8.23 -27.70
N PRO A 214 -35.88 7.08 -28.09
CA PRO A 214 -36.33 5.76 -27.65
C PRO A 214 -36.42 5.67 -26.11
N ALA A 215 -37.33 4.84 -25.61
CA ALA A 215 -37.42 4.56 -24.18
C ALA A 215 -36.11 3.90 -23.69
N LYS A 216 -35.60 4.35 -22.55
CA LYS A 216 -34.43 3.75 -21.91
C LYS A 216 -34.86 2.39 -21.32
N PRO A 217 -34.28 1.25 -21.72
CA PRO A 217 -34.59 -0.04 -21.09
C PRO A 217 -34.28 -0.01 -19.58
N ALA A 218 -34.98 -0.86 -18.83
CA ALA A 218 -34.72 -1.01 -17.41
C ALA A 218 -33.33 -1.59 -17.18
N VAL A 219 -32.62 -1.09 -16.16
CA VAL A 219 -31.34 -1.66 -15.71
C VAL A 219 -31.64 -2.62 -14.56
N PRO A 220 -31.31 -3.93 -14.67
CA PRO A 220 -31.53 -4.88 -13.60
C PRO A 220 -30.80 -4.49 -12.31
N ALA A 221 -31.29 -4.98 -11.17
CA ALA A 221 -30.54 -4.89 -9.93
C ALA A 221 -29.21 -5.62 -10.09
N SER A 222 -28.14 -5.03 -9.54
CA SER A 222 -26.80 -5.61 -9.61
C SER A 222 -26.07 -5.36 -8.29
N HIS A 223 -24.76 -5.63 -8.21
CA HIS A 223 -23.96 -5.38 -7.01
C HIS A 223 -22.65 -4.73 -7.40
N ARG A 224 -22.06 -3.89 -6.56
CA ARG A 224 -20.66 -3.42 -6.65
C ARG A 224 -19.90 -3.86 -5.41
N LEU A 225 -18.57 -3.73 -5.42
CA LEU A 225 -17.80 -3.83 -4.19
C LEU A 225 -17.42 -2.41 -3.75
N ILE A 226 -17.87 -1.95 -2.58
CA ILE A 226 -17.39 -0.70 -2.00
C ILE A 226 -16.15 -0.96 -1.14
N GLY A 227 -15.22 -0.01 -1.12
CA GLY A 227 -14.07 -0.05 -0.23
C GLY A 227 -14.51 -0.21 1.23
N PRO A 228 -13.75 -0.96 2.06
CA PRO A 228 -14.08 -1.16 3.47
C PRO A 228 -14.30 0.14 4.25
N GLN A 229 -13.49 1.17 3.96
CA GLN A 229 -13.66 2.48 4.57
C GLN A 229 -15.02 3.11 4.20
N HIS A 230 -15.43 3.08 2.93
CA HIS A 230 -16.72 3.64 2.52
C HIS A 230 -17.91 2.86 3.09
N LEU A 231 -17.75 1.55 3.32
CA LEU A 231 -18.75 0.78 4.06
C LEU A 231 -18.84 1.30 5.49
N ILE A 232 -17.71 1.50 6.17
CA ILE A 232 -17.69 2.06 7.53
C ILE A 232 -18.30 3.48 7.57
N ASP A 233 -18.05 4.33 6.57
CA ASP A 233 -18.69 5.66 6.46
C ASP A 233 -20.23 5.57 6.40
N THR A 234 -20.76 4.54 5.73
CA THR A 234 -22.22 4.32 5.68
C THR A 234 -22.80 3.80 6.98
N LEU A 235 -21.97 3.24 7.86
CA LEU A 235 -22.37 2.82 9.19
C LEU A 235 -22.32 4.01 10.15
N ILE A 236 -21.28 4.85 10.09
CA ILE A 236 -21.05 5.98 11.01
C ILE A 236 -21.71 7.26 10.47
N VAL A 237 -23.00 7.22 10.14
CA VAL A 237 -23.72 8.41 9.67
C VAL A 237 -24.02 9.33 10.87
N PRO A 238 -23.42 10.54 10.94
CA PRO A 238 -23.74 11.46 12.03
C PRO A 238 -25.16 12.01 11.87
N ASN A 239 -25.88 12.06 12.98
CA ASN A 239 -27.06 12.91 13.08
C ASN A 239 -26.64 14.33 13.47
N GLN A 240 -27.08 15.31 12.70
CA GLN A 240 -26.71 16.71 12.90
C GLN A 240 -27.89 17.49 13.45
N PHE A 241 -27.68 18.19 14.57
CA PHE A 241 -28.70 19.01 15.20
C PHE A 241 -28.18 20.40 15.53
N LYS A 242 -29.04 21.41 15.39
CA LYS A 242 -28.74 22.79 15.76
C LYS A 242 -29.46 23.18 17.05
N GLY A 243 -28.72 23.64 18.04
CA GLY A 243 -29.24 23.89 19.37
C GLY A 243 -28.35 24.77 20.24
N ASP A 244 -28.74 24.92 21.49
CA ASP A 244 -28.01 25.63 22.53
C ASP A 244 -27.43 24.62 23.52
N VAL A 245 -26.13 24.70 23.79
CA VAL A 245 -25.47 23.95 24.88
C VAL A 245 -25.49 24.81 26.13
N SER A 246 -26.08 24.28 27.19
CA SER A 246 -26.15 24.92 28.51
C SER A 246 -25.62 23.97 29.58
N ASN A 247 -24.51 24.35 30.21
CA ASN A 247 -23.88 23.61 31.29
C ASN A 247 -24.82 23.57 32.50
N ALA A 248 -25.19 22.37 32.97
CA ALA A 248 -26.25 22.17 33.95
C ALA A 248 -25.73 21.96 35.38
N ALA A 249 -24.48 21.50 35.55
CA ALA A 249 -23.85 21.32 36.86
C ALA A 249 -22.31 21.24 36.75
N THR A 250 -21.61 21.90 37.67
CA THR A 250 -20.17 21.73 37.88
C THR A 250 -19.94 20.55 38.84
N GLY A 251 -19.31 19.48 38.35
CA GLY A 251 -19.01 18.27 39.14
C GLY A 251 -18.78 17.06 38.24
N THR A 252 -17.94 16.11 38.64
CA THR A 252 -17.64 14.92 37.81
C THR A 252 -18.68 13.81 38.04
N PRO A 253 -19.35 13.29 36.99
CA PRO A 253 -19.23 13.67 35.58
C PRO A 253 -19.95 14.98 35.23
N ASN A 254 -19.30 15.82 34.41
CA ASN A 254 -19.86 17.11 34.01
C ASN A 254 -21.06 16.85 33.09
N THR A 255 -22.14 17.61 33.25
CA THR A 255 -23.34 17.46 32.42
C THR A 255 -23.77 18.77 31.80
N ALA A 256 -24.25 18.72 30.55
CA ALA A 256 -24.89 19.85 29.89
C ALA A 256 -26.23 19.44 29.29
N THR A 257 -27.09 20.42 29.07
CA THR A 257 -28.32 20.28 28.32
C THR A 257 -28.13 20.90 26.95
N PHE A 258 -28.27 20.10 25.90
CA PHE A 258 -28.38 20.58 24.51
C PHE A 258 -29.85 20.71 24.12
N THR A 259 -30.31 21.93 23.84
CA THR A 259 -31.71 22.23 23.51
C THR A 259 -31.84 22.59 22.03
N LEU A 260 -32.74 21.96 21.28
CA LEU A 260 -32.93 22.28 19.85
C LEU A 260 -33.44 23.72 19.65
N THR A 261 -32.89 24.38 18.63
CA THR A 261 -33.37 25.71 18.19
C THR A 261 -34.74 25.66 17.51
N THR A 262 -35.12 24.52 16.93
CA THR A 262 -36.43 24.30 16.32
C THR A 262 -37.31 23.41 17.19
N ALA A 263 -38.36 23.99 17.78
CA ALA A 263 -39.39 23.22 18.45
C ALA A 263 -40.07 22.29 17.43
N ASN A 264 -40.24 21.00 17.78
CA ASN A 264 -40.87 19.91 17.00
C ASN A 264 -39.96 18.98 16.18
N GLN A 265 -38.64 19.05 16.29
CA GLN A 265 -37.79 17.95 15.82
C GLN A 265 -37.55 16.94 16.94
N ASN A 266 -37.89 15.67 16.70
CA ASN A 266 -37.45 14.58 17.56
C ASN A 266 -35.98 14.30 17.23
N PHE A 267 -35.09 14.21 18.22
CA PHE A 267 -33.67 14.01 17.96
C PHE A 267 -33.37 12.72 17.22
N GLY A 268 -34.19 11.67 17.36
CA GLY A 268 -33.79 10.33 16.91
C GLY A 268 -32.52 9.78 17.60
N ALA A 269 -31.81 10.61 18.38
CA ALA A 269 -30.70 10.23 19.22
C ALA A 269 -31.17 9.33 20.36
N ILE A 270 -30.29 8.43 20.79
CA ILE A 270 -30.50 7.53 21.92
C ILE A 270 -29.38 7.67 22.94
N THR A 271 -29.64 7.20 24.16
CA THR A 271 -28.62 7.16 25.21
C THR A 271 -27.38 6.38 24.76
N GLY A 272 -26.19 6.90 25.06
CA GLY A 272 -24.89 6.31 24.75
C GLY A 272 -24.24 6.84 23.47
N TRP A 273 -24.97 7.57 22.62
CA TRP A 273 -24.40 8.22 21.43
C TRP A 273 -23.32 9.22 21.80
N VAL A 274 -22.25 9.27 21.00
CA VAL A 274 -21.16 10.24 21.18
C VAL A 274 -21.59 11.57 20.60
N ALA A 275 -21.41 12.66 21.35
CA ALA A 275 -21.67 14.02 20.89
C ALA A 275 -20.35 14.74 20.60
N SER A 276 -20.30 15.50 19.51
CA SER A 276 -19.17 16.32 19.10
C SER A 276 -19.65 17.67 18.57
N GLY A 277 -18.83 18.71 18.71
CA GLY A 277 -19.10 20.05 18.18
C GLY A 277 -18.72 21.17 19.16
N PRO A 278 -18.98 22.44 18.78
CA PRO A 278 -18.63 23.59 19.60
C PRO A 278 -19.26 23.53 20.99
N GLY A 279 -18.44 23.74 22.03
CA GLY A 279 -18.86 23.72 23.43
C GLY A 279 -19.12 22.33 24.02
N VAL A 280 -18.88 21.27 23.26
CA VAL A 280 -18.93 19.87 23.73
C VAL A 280 -17.51 19.35 23.93
N PRO A 281 -17.12 18.89 25.13
CA PRO A 281 -15.80 18.29 25.35
C PRO A 281 -15.71 16.91 24.65
N PRO A 282 -14.50 16.50 24.21
CA PRO A 282 -14.29 15.20 23.57
C PRO A 282 -14.77 14.03 24.43
N GLY A 283 -15.38 13.03 23.78
CA GLY A 283 -15.91 11.85 24.46
C GLY A 283 -17.21 12.09 25.23
N ALA A 284 -17.83 13.27 25.12
CA ALA A 284 -19.17 13.50 25.65
C ALA A 284 -20.17 12.52 25.03
N THR A 285 -21.11 12.03 25.83
CA THR A 285 -22.16 11.11 25.38
C THR A 285 -23.56 11.61 25.75
N VAL A 286 -24.56 11.15 25.01
CA VAL A 286 -25.97 11.37 25.34
C VAL A 286 -26.33 10.51 26.54
N LYS A 287 -26.57 11.13 27.69
CA LYS A 287 -27.02 10.46 28.91
C LYS A 287 -28.52 10.18 28.89
N SER A 288 -29.32 11.15 28.47
CA SER A 288 -30.77 11.02 28.37
C SER A 288 -31.34 11.88 27.26
N VAL A 289 -32.48 11.44 26.73
CA VAL A 289 -33.20 12.06 25.62
C VAL A 289 -34.57 12.50 26.10
N ALA A 290 -34.88 13.78 25.94
CA ALA A 290 -36.21 14.36 26.09
C ALA A 290 -36.68 14.93 24.74
N SER A 291 -37.95 15.31 24.65
CA SER A 291 -38.61 15.71 23.38
C SER A 291 -37.89 16.82 22.60
N ASN A 292 -37.18 17.71 23.28
CA ASN A 292 -36.45 18.84 22.70
C ASN A 292 -35.12 19.14 23.41
N GLN A 293 -34.71 18.27 24.35
CA GLN A 293 -33.44 18.37 25.04
C GLN A 293 -32.67 17.04 25.06
N LEU A 294 -31.35 17.11 24.89
CA LEU A 294 -30.43 16.02 25.23
C LEU A 294 -29.66 16.41 26.48
N THR A 295 -29.56 15.51 27.44
CA THR A 295 -28.56 15.64 28.50
C THR A 295 -27.29 14.98 28.00
N LEU A 296 -26.23 15.78 27.86
CA LEU A 296 -24.88 15.33 27.55
C LEU A 296 -24.11 15.12 28.85
N GLU A 297 -23.23 14.13 28.87
CA GLU A 297 -22.35 13.82 29.99
C GLU A 297 -20.91 13.64 29.49
N SER A 298 -19.94 14.19 30.21
CA SER A 298 -18.52 14.00 29.96
C SER A 298 -17.75 13.76 31.25
N THR A 299 -16.76 12.87 31.19
CA THR A 299 -15.85 12.56 32.29
C THR A 299 -14.50 13.27 32.17
N THR A 300 -14.24 13.95 31.05
CA THR A 300 -12.90 14.42 30.63
C THR A 300 -12.80 15.93 30.40
N GLY A 301 -13.91 16.67 30.40
CA GLY A 301 -13.90 18.12 30.18
C GLY A 301 -15.19 18.82 30.57
N GLU A 302 -15.15 20.15 30.60
CA GLU A 302 -16.32 21.00 30.85
C GLU A 302 -17.03 21.35 29.55
N PHE A 303 -18.36 21.51 29.63
CA PHE A 303 -19.15 22.05 28.53
C PHE A 303 -19.11 23.58 28.57
N VAL A 304 -18.99 24.19 27.39
CA VAL A 304 -19.04 25.65 27.24
C VAL A 304 -20.45 26.05 26.84
N ASN A 305 -21.01 27.03 27.56
CA ASN A 305 -22.30 27.61 27.20
C ASN A 305 -22.19 28.29 25.83
N ILE A 306 -22.97 27.81 24.85
CA ILE A 306 -22.92 28.34 23.51
C ILE A 306 -24.28 28.15 22.81
N THR A 307 -24.73 29.19 22.12
CA THR A 307 -26.05 29.24 21.49
C THR A 307 -25.99 29.02 19.99
N GLY A 308 -26.99 28.36 19.41
CA GLY A 308 -27.14 28.18 17.97
C GLY A 308 -26.05 27.32 17.33
N VAL A 309 -25.42 26.43 18.10
CA VAL A 309 -24.37 25.54 17.62
C VAL A 309 -24.92 24.33 16.91
N GLN A 310 -24.18 23.87 15.91
CA GLN A 310 -24.41 22.59 15.28
C GLN A 310 -23.57 21.54 16.00
N LEU A 311 -24.23 20.50 16.50
CA LEU A 311 -23.60 19.34 17.09
C LEU A 311 -23.84 18.11 16.21
N TRP A 312 -22.86 17.21 16.22
CA TRP A 312 -22.90 15.91 15.56
C TRP A 312 -23.03 14.82 16.60
N PHE A 313 -23.92 13.87 16.34
CA PHE A 313 -24.18 12.74 17.20
C PHE A 313 -23.98 11.44 16.46
N TYR A 314 -23.19 10.55 17.06
CA TYR A 314 -22.75 9.31 16.45
C TYR A 314 -23.23 8.12 17.26
N GLU A 315 -23.82 7.15 16.56
CA GLU A 315 -24.10 5.85 17.15
C GLU A 315 -22.79 5.11 17.42
N LYS A 316 -22.74 4.38 18.53
CA LYS A 316 -21.65 3.44 18.79
C LYS A 316 -21.94 2.15 18.04
N HIS A 317 -21.10 1.81 17.08
CA HIS A 317 -21.28 0.60 16.27
C HIS A 317 -20.44 -0.55 16.81
N SER A 318 -21.01 -1.75 16.78
CA SER A 318 -20.34 -3.02 17.09
C SER A 318 -20.15 -3.89 15.85
N ASP A 319 -20.31 -3.32 14.65
CA ASP A 319 -20.14 -4.06 13.40
C ASP A 319 -18.75 -4.67 13.32
N ALA A 320 -18.69 -5.94 12.90
CA ALA A 320 -17.43 -6.69 12.89
C ALA A 320 -16.36 -6.03 12.00
N ILE A 321 -16.76 -5.32 10.93
CA ILE A 321 -15.81 -4.60 10.07
C ILE A 321 -15.23 -3.35 10.75
N ILE A 322 -15.95 -2.70 11.65
CA ILE A 322 -15.45 -1.54 12.41
C ILE A 322 -14.37 -1.96 13.42
N ASN A 323 -14.40 -3.23 13.84
CA ASN A 323 -13.46 -3.81 14.78
C ASN A 323 -12.37 -4.65 14.10
N SER A 324 -12.39 -4.81 12.77
CA SER A 324 -11.58 -5.85 12.12
C SER A 324 -10.08 -5.60 12.24
N MET A 325 -9.63 -4.34 12.29
CA MET A 325 -8.22 -3.97 12.45
C MET A 325 -7.84 -3.59 13.88
N ASP A 326 -8.80 -3.47 14.80
CA ASP A 326 -8.53 -2.94 16.15
C ASP A 326 -7.49 -3.79 16.89
N ASP A 327 -7.65 -5.12 16.86
CA ASP A 327 -6.70 -6.05 17.47
C ASP A 327 -5.32 -5.97 16.80
N ALA A 328 -5.27 -5.83 15.48
CA ALA A 328 -4.02 -5.75 14.72
C ALA A 328 -3.23 -4.49 15.07
N ILE A 329 -3.90 -3.34 15.16
CA ILE A 329 -3.31 -2.07 15.58
C ILE A 329 -2.84 -2.18 17.03
N HIS A 330 -3.67 -2.71 17.93
CA HIS A 330 -3.32 -2.87 19.34
C HIS A 330 -2.09 -3.77 19.54
N GLN A 331 -2.05 -4.91 18.85
CA GLN A 331 -0.93 -5.86 18.94
C GLN A 331 0.35 -5.29 18.36
N MET A 332 0.29 -4.54 17.25
CA MET A 332 1.44 -3.81 16.71
C MET A 332 2.05 -2.90 17.77
N PHE A 333 1.25 -2.04 18.39
CA PHE A 333 1.76 -1.15 19.44
C PHE A 333 2.22 -1.93 20.69
N THR A 334 1.59 -3.05 21.02
CA THR A 334 1.99 -3.89 22.16
C THR A 334 3.36 -4.52 21.95
N TYR A 335 3.60 -5.08 20.77
CA TYR A 335 4.83 -5.77 20.44
C TYR A 335 6.03 -4.82 20.42
N TYR A 336 5.90 -3.66 19.78
CA TYR A 336 6.98 -2.68 19.67
C TYR A 336 7.22 -1.84 20.95
N LYS A 337 6.60 -2.20 22.08
CA LYS A 337 7.02 -1.70 23.40
C LYS A 337 8.34 -2.31 23.89
N THR A 338 8.65 -3.53 23.43
CA THR A 338 9.85 -4.26 23.82
C THR A 338 10.74 -4.60 22.62
N HIS A 339 10.35 -4.16 21.42
CA HIS A 339 11.05 -4.42 20.17
C HIS A 339 11.22 -3.13 19.36
N LYS A 340 12.18 -3.13 18.43
CA LYS A 340 12.39 -2.04 17.48
C LYS A 340 11.83 -2.36 16.09
N LEU A 341 11.30 -1.35 15.40
CA LEU A 341 10.86 -1.42 14.00
C LEU A 341 11.74 -0.52 13.14
N TYR A 342 12.33 -1.02 12.06
CA TYR A 342 13.26 -0.22 11.23
C TYR A 342 12.72 0.06 9.84
N MET A 343 12.33 1.30 9.55
CA MET A 343 11.74 1.70 8.27
C MET A 343 12.70 2.52 7.40
N VAL A 344 12.44 2.61 6.10
CA VAL A 344 13.11 3.58 5.21
C VAL A 344 12.13 4.63 4.86
N ALA A 345 12.46 5.89 5.07
CA ALA A 345 11.65 6.98 4.54
C ALA A 345 12.51 7.91 3.70
N ASN A 346 11.93 8.37 2.60
CA ASN A 346 12.56 9.32 1.70
C ASN A 346 11.95 10.71 1.96
N GLY A 347 12.75 11.60 2.54
CA GLY A 347 12.37 12.99 2.71
C GLY A 347 12.75 13.84 1.50
N THR A 348 11.98 14.89 1.25
CA THR A 348 12.31 15.93 0.27
C THR A 348 13.64 16.63 0.60
N ASN A 349 13.92 16.85 1.88
CA ASN A 349 15.10 17.54 2.40
C ASN A 349 16.12 16.59 3.03
N SER A 350 15.66 15.56 3.74
CA SER A 350 16.56 14.58 4.39
C SER A 350 17.12 13.56 3.40
N GLY A 351 16.46 13.37 2.26
CA GLY A 351 16.67 12.23 1.37
C GLY A 351 16.26 10.92 2.04
N THR A 352 16.68 9.81 1.44
CA THR A 352 16.46 8.46 1.96
C THR A 352 17.30 8.19 3.21
N GLU A 353 16.68 7.74 4.29
CA GLU A 353 17.33 7.36 5.55
C GLU A 353 16.63 6.16 6.19
N VAL A 354 17.37 5.38 6.98
CA VAL A 354 16.83 4.34 7.86
C VAL A 354 16.40 4.95 9.20
N TYR A 355 15.17 4.67 9.61
CA TYR A 355 14.54 5.14 10.84
C TYR A 355 14.33 4.00 11.81
N GLU A 356 14.73 4.18 13.07
CA GLU A 356 14.45 3.26 14.18
C GLU A 356 13.18 3.72 14.92
N GLY A 357 12.18 2.85 14.95
CA GLY A 357 10.89 3.01 15.61
C GLY A 357 10.81 2.25 16.94
N GLU A 358 10.18 2.86 17.95
CA GLU A 358 9.75 2.20 19.18
C GLU A 358 8.44 2.78 19.71
N VAL A 359 7.71 2.00 20.51
CA VAL A 359 6.47 2.49 21.14
C VAL A 359 6.76 3.12 22.49
N ILE A 360 6.36 4.38 22.63
CA ILE A 360 6.42 5.15 23.88
C ILE A 360 5.00 5.35 24.39
N THR A 361 4.73 4.91 25.62
CA THR A 361 3.37 4.91 26.20
C THR A 361 3.01 6.20 26.95
N ASP A 362 4.01 7.05 27.21
CA ASP A 362 3.92 8.23 28.06
C ASP A 362 4.47 9.48 27.36
N PHE A 363 4.39 9.55 26.03
CA PHE A 363 4.87 10.68 25.25
C PHE A 363 4.09 11.94 25.60
N VAL A 364 4.79 13.05 25.85
CA VAL A 364 4.19 14.34 26.14
C VAL A 364 4.51 15.26 24.97
N LEU A 365 3.50 15.95 24.45
CA LEU A 365 3.68 16.97 23.42
C LEU A 365 4.65 18.06 23.91
N PRO A 366 5.40 18.74 23.01
CA PRO A 366 6.18 19.91 23.37
C PRO A 366 5.35 20.92 24.19
N ASP A 367 5.95 21.60 25.17
CA ASP A 367 5.24 22.50 26.12
C ASP A 367 4.39 23.60 25.44
N SER A 368 4.67 23.94 24.19
CA SER A 368 3.91 24.89 23.36
C SER A 368 2.64 24.32 22.72
N LEU A 369 2.42 23.00 22.79
CA LEU A 369 1.33 22.29 22.10
C LEU A 369 0.45 21.56 23.13
N PRO A 370 -0.74 22.08 23.45
CA PRO A 370 -1.68 21.39 24.34
C PRO A 370 -2.45 20.28 23.61
N ASP A 371 -3.26 19.54 24.36
CA ASP A 371 -4.35 18.74 23.79
C ASP A 371 -5.53 19.64 23.32
N ILE A 372 -6.56 19.04 22.69
CA ILE A 372 -7.76 19.75 22.23
C ILE A 372 -8.54 20.46 23.36
N ASN A 373 -8.33 20.08 24.61
CA ASN A 373 -8.92 20.70 25.80
C ASN A 373 -8.05 21.81 26.39
N GLY A 374 -6.88 22.09 25.81
CA GLY A 374 -5.95 23.09 26.31
C GLY A 374 -5.02 22.58 27.42
N ASN A 375 -5.04 21.28 27.76
CA ASN A 375 -4.15 20.75 28.78
C ASN A 375 -2.75 20.56 28.21
N VAL A 376 -1.76 21.11 28.90
CA VAL A 376 -0.35 20.77 28.71
C VAL A 376 -0.01 19.55 29.58
N GLY A 377 0.86 18.66 29.10
CA GLY A 377 1.24 17.45 29.85
C GLY A 377 0.35 16.23 29.62
N THR A 378 -0.63 16.30 28.71
CA THR A 378 -1.38 15.12 28.27
C THR A 378 -0.42 14.08 27.71
N LYS A 379 -0.54 12.84 28.19
CA LYS A 379 0.35 11.75 27.79
C LYS A 379 -0.31 10.88 26.72
N TYR A 380 0.46 10.56 25.71
CA TYR A 380 0.05 9.80 24.54
C TYR A 380 0.86 8.51 24.42
N CYS A 381 0.23 7.50 23.84
CA CYS A 381 0.94 6.36 23.28
C CYS A 381 1.27 6.69 21.83
N VAL A 382 2.54 6.66 21.46
CA VAL A 382 3.03 6.94 20.10
C VAL A 382 4.00 5.86 19.67
N PHE A 383 4.05 5.62 18.38
CA PHE A 383 5.16 4.97 17.71
C PHE A 383 6.14 6.08 17.30
N GLN A 384 7.26 6.18 18.01
CA GLN A 384 8.27 7.19 17.75
C GLN A 384 9.37 6.63 16.86
N PHE A 385 9.63 7.30 15.75
CA PHE A 385 10.72 6.98 14.82
C PHE A 385 11.83 8.00 14.93
N LYS A 386 13.08 7.55 14.92
CA LYS A 386 14.29 8.38 14.96
C LYS A 386 15.22 7.98 13.83
N GLY A 387 15.68 8.97 13.06
CA GLY A 387 16.70 8.76 12.04
C GLY A 387 17.97 8.15 12.63
N THR A 388 18.49 7.10 12.01
CA THR A 388 19.69 6.39 12.46
C THR A 388 20.99 7.12 12.09
N GLY A 389 20.93 8.09 11.18
CA GLY A 389 22.09 8.75 10.60
C GLY A 389 22.69 7.99 9.42
N TYR A 390 21.99 6.99 8.89
CA TYR A 390 22.51 6.11 7.84
C TYR A 390 21.49 5.75 6.76
N ARG A 391 21.99 5.47 5.55
CA ARG A 391 21.21 5.01 4.39
C ARG A 391 21.99 3.98 3.56
N TYR A 392 21.30 3.33 2.63
CA TYR A 392 21.91 2.49 1.60
C TYR A 392 21.87 3.26 0.29
N ASP A 393 23.04 3.56 -0.29
CA ASP A 393 23.17 4.49 -1.42
C ASP A 393 23.14 3.84 -2.81
N ASP A 394 23.39 2.54 -2.91
CA ASP A 394 23.46 1.82 -4.18
C ASP A 394 23.44 0.29 -3.99
N ALA A 395 23.50 -0.46 -5.09
CA ALA A 395 23.60 -1.93 -5.10
C ALA A 395 24.90 -2.51 -4.50
N SER A 396 25.86 -1.68 -4.09
CA SER A 396 27.07 -2.16 -3.40
C SER A 396 26.83 -2.53 -1.94
N ASN A 397 25.62 -2.25 -1.42
CA ASN A 397 25.22 -2.60 -0.07
C ASN A 397 26.14 -1.97 1.01
N VAL A 398 26.62 -0.76 0.73
CA VAL A 398 27.42 0.00 1.69
C VAL A 398 26.52 0.98 2.43
N LEU A 399 26.51 0.84 3.76
CA LEU A 399 25.86 1.80 4.63
C LEU A 399 26.63 3.12 4.60
N THR A 400 26.00 4.18 4.13
CA THR A 400 26.60 5.52 4.08
C THR A 400 25.97 6.42 5.13
N LYS A 401 26.77 7.36 5.63
CA LYS A 401 26.32 8.32 6.63
C LYS A 401 25.52 9.42 5.94
N VAL A 402 24.31 9.73 6.42
CA VAL A 402 23.57 10.91 5.96
C VAL A 402 24.18 12.21 6.51
N PRO A 403 24.01 13.35 5.82
CA PRO A 403 24.36 14.65 6.37
C PRO A 403 23.74 14.89 7.75
N GLY A 404 24.46 15.61 8.62
CA GLY A 404 23.93 15.97 9.95
C GLY A 404 22.76 16.94 9.87
N LEU A 405 21.92 16.95 10.91
CA LEU A 405 20.76 17.83 11.04
C LEU A 405 21.16 19.31 11.11
N ALA A 406 20.30 20.20 10.60
CA ALA A 406 20.48 21.63 10.86
C ALA A 406 20.15 21.97 12.33
N ALA A 407 20.68 23.09 12.82
CA ALA A 407 20.48 23.49 14.22
C ALA A 407 19.00 23.80 14.50
N GLY A 408 18.42 23.12 15.49
CA GLY A 408 17.01 23.32 15.92
C GLY A 408 15.99 22.44 15.20
N GLU A 409 16.44 21.56 14.30
CA GLU A 409 15.60 20.54 13.66
C GLU A 409 15.64 19.22 14.43
N THR A 410 14.54 18.47 14.37
CA THR A 410 14.48 17.10 14.87
C THR A 410 14.21 16.12 13.72
N ASN A 411 14.88 14.97 13.78
CA ASN A 411 14.66 13.83 12.89
C ASN A 411 13.90 12.73 13.65
N VAL A 412 12.93 13.18 14.45
CA VAL A 412 12.11 12.35 15.35
C VAL A 412 10.65 12.56 15.00
N TYR A 413 9.99 11.50 14.56
CA TYR A 413 8.63 11.49 14.02
C TYR A 413 7.71 10.67 14.92
N GLN A 414 6.43 11.04 15.01
CA GLN A 414 5.47 10.35 15.88
C GLN A 414 4.24 9.94 15.08
N VAL A 415 3.92 8.65 15.12
CA VAL A 415 2.60 8.13 14.70
C VAL A 415 1.81 7.80 15.95
N PHE A 416 0.70 8.49 16.16
CA PHE A 416 -0.08 8.34 17.39
C PHE A 416 -0.88 7.03 17.40
N TYR A 417 -1.08 6.47 18.59
CA TYR A 417 -2.04 5.39 18.78
C TYR A 417 -3.47 5.93 18.57
N PRO A 418 -4.26 5.43 17.61
CA PRO A 418 -5.49 6.08 17.10
C PRO A 418 -6.68 6.10 18.07
N TYR A 419 -6.51 5.67 19.33
CA TYR A 419 -7.58 5.56 20.32
C TYR A 419 -7.63 6.82 21.21
N PHE A 420 -8.24 7.89 20.71
CA PHE A 420 -8.43 9.15 21.47
C PHE A 420 -9.85 9.32 22.02
N SER A 421 -10.88 8.92 21.27
CA SER A 421 -12.29 8.98 21.67
C SER A 421 -13.12 8.03 20.82
N THR A 422 -13.17 6.75 21.17
CA THR A 422 -13.78 5.76 20.28
C THR A 422 -15.29 5.64 20.49
N ASN A 423 -16.03 5.81 19.41
CA ASN A 423 -17.39 5.30 19.19
C ASN A 423 -17.45 3.76 19.04
N CYS A 424 -16.30 3.08 18.99
CA CYS A 424 -16.21 1.62 19.07
C CYS A 424 -16.59 1.13 20.48
N VAL A 425 -17.59 0.25 20.59
CA VAL A 425 -18.01 -0.40 21.86
C VAL A 425 -16.90 -1.32 22.41
N SER A 426 -16.03 -1.77 21.52
CA SER A 426 -14.96 -2.74 21.70
C SER A 426 -13.57 -2.10 21.85
N ALA A 427 -13.48 -0.78 22.07
CA ALA A 427 -12.24 -0.14 22.49
C ALA A 427 -11.62 -1.04 23.57
N PRO A 428 -10.42 -1.62 23.36
CA PRO A 428 -9.96 -2.78 24.12
C PRO A 428 -10.17 -2.48 25.60
N GLY A 429 -11.10 -3.21 26.23
CA GLY A 429 -11.85 -2.79 27.41
C GLY A 429 -10.98 -2.51 28.64
N GLY A 430 -10.36 -1.32 28.67
CA GLY A 430 -9.20 -1.02 29.48
C GLY A 430 -7.93 -1.29 28.70
N ASN A 431 -7.36 -0.25 28.08
CA ASN A 431 -6.13 -0.35 27.31
C ASN A 431 -5.00 -0.91 28.20
N ALA A 432 -4.43 -2.07 27.87
CA ALA A 432 -3.27 -2.60 28.59
C ALA A 432 -1.98 -1.78 28.32
N LEU A 433 -1.94 -1.02 27.22
CA LEU A 433 -0.80 -0.16 26.85
C LEU A 433 -0.78 1.13 27.67
N THR A 434 -1.96 1.67 27.98
CA THR A 434 -2.13 2.76 28.93
C THR A 434 -3.23 2.36 29.90
N LYS A 435 -2.92 2.13 31.19
CA LYS A 435 -3.91 1.86 32.26
C LYS A 435 -4.89 3.04 32.52
N ARG A 436 -5.07 3.94 31.55
CA ARG A 436 -5.78 5.20 31.59
C ARG A 436 -6.89 5.19 30.56
N ASN A 437 -7.88 6.04 30.78
CA ASN A 437 -8.86 6.38 29.75
C ASN A 437 -8.14 6.92 28.49
N PRO A 438 -8.72 6.74 27.29
CA PRO A 438 -8.22 7.36 26.06
C PRO A 438 -7.87 8.85 26.29
N PRO A 439 -6.67 9.30 25.89
CA PRO A 439 -6.30 10.71 26.04
C PRO A 439 -7.08 11.58 25.06
N ALA A 440 -7.33 12.83 25.41
CA ALA A 440 -7.91 13.78 24.47
C ALA A 440 -6.96 13.97 23.26
N PRO A 441 -7.47 14.06 22.02
CA PRO A 441 -6.65 14.27 20.83
C PRO A 441 -5.71 15.49 20.94
N PRO A 442 -4.58 15.51 20.22
CA PRO A 442 -3.75 16.70 20.11
C PRO A 442 -4.54 17.91 19.58
N VAL A 443 -4.15 19.14 19.95
CA VAL A 443 -4.93 20.34 19.62
C VAL A 443 -5.15 20.56 18.12
N TRP A 444 -4.25 20.08 17.25
CA TRP A 444 -4.38 20.20 15.79
C TRP A 444 -5.45 19.31 15.17
N PHE A 445 -6.03 18.39 15.93
CA PHE A 445 -7.20 17.62 15.52
C PHE A 445 -8.51 18.43 15.68
N LYS A 446 -8.45 19.63 16.28
CA LYS A 446 -9.62 20.50 16.45
C LYS A 446 -10.02 21.15 15.12
N HIS A 447 -11.32 21.13 14.82
CA HIS A 447 -11.90 21.92 13.73
C HIS A 447 -11.41 23.38 13.79
N SER A 448 -10.96 23.91 12.66
CA SER A 448 -10.47 25.29 12.52
C SER A 448 -9.25 25.67 13.37
N TRP A 449 -8.47 24.73 13.92
CA TRP A 449 -7.27 25.07 14.71
C TRP A 449 -6.30 26.00 13.96
N GLY A 450 -6.16 25.81 12.64
CA GLY A 450 -5.32 26.63 11.77
C GLY A 450 -5.90 27.96 11.28
N ALA A 451 -7.15 28.29 11.61
CA ALA A 451 -7.85 29.45 11.04
C ALA A 451 -7.24 30.82 11.43
N ASN A 452 -6.39 30.88 12.46
CA ASN A 452 -5.78 32.12 12.95
C ASN A 452 -4.29 32.28 12.57
N ILE A 453 -3.74 31.40 11.75
CA ILE A 453 -2.34 31.48 11.31
C ILE A 453 -2.30 31.83 9.82
N PRO A 454 -1.40 32.73 9.38
CA PRO A 454 -1.42 33.27 8.03
C PRO A 454 -1.45 32.19 6.93
N ALA A 455 -2.35 32.33 5.97
CA ALA A 455 -2.57 31.40 4.86
C ALA A 455 -1.39 31.27 3.88
N THR A 456 -0.33 32.07 4.04
CA THR A 456 0.86 32.04 3.18
C THR A 456 1.65 30.74 3.27
N ASP A 457 1.39 29.91 4.30
CA ASP A 457 2.08 28.64 4.55
C ASP A 457 1.21 27.39 4.32
N GLY A 458 0.06 27.51 3.63
CA GLY A 458 -0.75 26.35 3.24
C GLY A 458 -1.54 25.70 4.39
N GLY A 459 -2.34 26.48 5.12
CA GLY A 459 -3.14 26.01 6.26
C GLY A 459 -4.07 24.81 5.98
N PRO A 460 -4.57 24.13 7.04
CA PRO A 460 -5.12 22.78 6.97
C PRO A 460 -6.27 22.62 5.96
N LEU A 461 -6.20 21.51 5.20
CA LEU A 461 -7.11 21.14 4.10
C LEU A 461 -8.39 20.41 4.54
N GLY A 462 -8.61 20.16 5.83
CA GLY A 462 -9.82 19.48 6.30
C GLY A 462 -9.90 19.22 7.80
N ASP A 463 -11.02 18.64 8.22
CA ASP A 463 -11.27 18.20 9.59
C ASP A 463 -10.81 16.76 9.78
N ILE A 464 -9.92 16.52 10.75
CA ILE A 464 -9.67 15.15 11.21
C ILE A 464 -10.90 14.70 11.98
N ASN A 465 -11.56 13.65 11.50
CA ASN A 465 -12.72 13.07 12.17
C ASN A 465 -12.29 12.39 13.49
N ILE A 466 -12.34 13.14 14.60
CA ILE A 466 -11.93 12.67 15.92
C ILE A 466 -12.78 11.53 16.49
N VAL A 467 -13.94 11.25 15.88
CA VAL A 467 -14.82 10.14 16.27
C VAL A 467 -14.73 8.94 15.34
N SER A 468 -13.82 8.96 14.34
CA SER A 468 -13.56 7.79 13.50
C SER A 468 -13.03 6.62 14.35
N PRO A 469 -13.52 5.38 14.12
CA PRO A 469 -12.87 4.19 14.65
C PRO A 469 -11.43 4.06 14.14
N ALA A 470 -10.56 3.44 14.93
CA ALA A 470 -9.18 3.18 14.54
C ALA A 470 -9.07 2.36 13.24
N THR A 471 -9.94 1.37 13.07
CA THR A 471 -10.06 0.62 11.81
C THR A 471 -10.35 1.52 10.60
N GLN A 472 -11.23 2.52 10.73
CA GLN A 472 -11.49 3.48 9.66
C GLN A 472 -10.28 4.38 9.41
N MET A 473 -9.60 4.84 10.47
CA MET A 473 -8.36 5.63 10.34
C MET A 473 -7.28 4.85 9.58
N ALA A 474 -7.16 3.54 9.78
CA ALA A 474 -6.22 2.70 9.03
C ALA A 474 -6.71 2.43 7.59
N LEU A 475 -7.96 1.98 7.40
CA LEU A 475 -8.48 1.63 6.07
C LEU A 475 -8.63 2.82 5.12
N GLY A 476 -8.95 4.00 5.67
CA GLY A 476 -9.08 5.24 4.91
C GLY A 476 -7.80 6.07 4.89
N CYS A 477 -6.76 5.60 5.59
CA CYS A 477 -5.57 6.38 5.93
C CYS A 477 -5.90 7.82 6.31
N ALA A 478 -6.65 7.94 7.40
CA ALA A 478 -7.14 9.18 7.96
C ALA A 478 -6.69 9.32 9.41
N GLY A 479 -6.83 10.51 9.98
CA GLY A 479 -6.41 10.75 11.36
C GLY A 479 -4.92 10.56 11.54
N THR A 480 -4.50 9.70 12.47
CA THR A 480 -3.08 9.51 12.85
C THR A 480 -2.20 8.90 11.78
N PHE A 481 -2.79 8.39 10.69
CA PHE A 481 -2.05 7.85 9.54
C PHE A 481 -2.00 8.82 8.36
N ALA A 482 -2.60 10.01 8.49
CA ALA A 482 -2.48 11.08 7.49
C ALA A 482 -2.36 12.45 8.18
N ASP A 483 -1.65 12.48 9.31
CA ASP A 483 -1.48 13.68 10.12
C ASP A 483 -0.18 14.43 9.81
N SER A 484 0.73 13.87 9.00
CA SER A 484 2.02 14.47 8.65
C SER A 484 1.98 15.97 8.34
N SER A 485 1.01 16.42 7.53
CA SER A 485 0.84 17.85 7.22
C SER A 485 0.40 18.67 8.43
N TYR A 486 -0.52 18.15 9.25
CA TYR A 486 -1.02 18.81 10.46
C TYR A 486 0.03 18.84 11.57
N GLN A 487 0.76 17.73 11.75
CA GLN A 487 1.81 17.58 12.75
C GLN A 487 3.01 18.45 12.39
N SER A 488 3.47 18.42 11.13
CA SER A 488 4.50 19.34 10.61
C SER A 488 4.17 20.79 10.93
N TRP A 489 2.93 21.18 10.62
CA TRP A 489 2.46 22.53 10.87
C TRP A 489 2.49 22.90 12.36
N ALA A 490 2.00 22.01 13.23
CA ALA A 490 2.03 22.21 14.68
C ALA A 490 3.47 22.30 15.23
N TYR A 491 4.38 21.47 14.73
CA TYR A 491 5.78 21.42 15.20
C TYR A 491 6.60 22.59 14.67
N HIS A 492 6.34 23.08 13.46
CA HIS A 492 6.97 24.30 12.94
C HIS A 492 6.58 25.57 13.70
N ALA A 493 5.38 25.59 14.29
CA ALA A 493 4.98 26.64 15.22
C ALA A 493 5.74 26.58 16.57
N SER A 494 6.40 25.45 16.88
CA SER A 494 7.28 25.31 18.05
C SER A 494 8.67 25.90 17.77
N SER A 495 9.25 26.56 18.77
CA SER A 495 10.57 27.20 18.66
C SER A 495 11.75 26.23 18.74
N ASN A 496 11.57 25.04 19.33
CA ASN A 496 12.66 24.14 19.70
C ASN A 496 12.57 22.73 19.09
N ASN A 497 11.49 22.38 18.41
CA ASN A 497 11.23 21.01 17.94
C ASN A 497 10.66 21.01 16.51
N LYS A 498 11.29 21.72 15.58
CA LYS A 498 10.80 21.75 14.20
C LYS A 498 11.08 20.41 13.54
N LEU A 499 10.04 19.77 13.00
CA LEU A 499 10.24 18.59 12.17
C LEU A 499 11.10 18.99 10.97
N GLN A 500 12.14 18.19 10.69
CA GLN A 500 13.03 18.44 9.56
C GLN A 500 12.29 18.34 8.22
N ASP A 501 11.39 17.36 8.12
CA ASP A 501 10.74 17.00 6.86
C ASP A 501 9.41 16.28 7.08
N ALA A 502 8.30 16.91 6.71
CA ALA A 502 6.96 16.32 6.82
C ALA A 502 6.77 15.12 5.88
N THR A 503 7.47 15.09 4.74
CA THR A 503 7.41 14.00 3.76
C THR A 503 7.91 12.70 4.36
N VAL A 504 8.87 12.76 5.29
CA VAL A 504 9.34 11.57 6.02
C VAL A 504 8.22 10.97 6.87
N LEU A 505 7.51 11.80 7.65
CA LEU A 505 6.39 11.32 8.47
C LEU A 505 5.31 10.70 7.59
N GLY A 506 4.93 11.37 6.50
CA GLY A 506 3.95 10.81 5.56
C GLY A 506 4.39 9.45 5.00
N ASN A 507 5.66 9.28 4.64
CA ASN A 507 6.21 7.99 4.21
C ASN A 507 6.14 6.91 5.31
N ILE A 508 6.43 7.28 6.56
CA ILE A 508 6.37 6.35 7.72
C ILE A 508 4.92 5.94 8.00
N GLU A 509 3.99 6.89 8.01
CA GLU A 509 2.55 6.65 8.17
C GLU A 509 2.05 5.69 7.07
N ASN A 510 2.42 5.96 5.82
CA ASN A 510 2.07 5.13 4.67
C ASN A 510 2.61 3.69 4.80
N GLN A 511 3.86 3.53 5.23
CA GLN A 511 4.42 2.18 5.41
C GLN A 511 3.72 1.42 6.54
N LEU A 512 3.44 2.08 7.66
CA LEU A 512 2.72 1.47 8.79
C LEU A 512 1.31 1.06 8.40
N VAL A 513 0.57 1.93 7.71
CA VAL A 513 -0.80 1.63 7.30
C VAL A 513 -0.84 0.54 6.24
N THR A 514 0.12 0.53 5.30
CA THR A 514 0.26 -0.54 4.29
C THR A 514 0.59 -1.88 4.94
N MET A 515 1.48 -1.91 5.95
CA MET A 515 1.75 -3.11 6.73
C MET A 515 0.46 -3.66 7.38
N LEU A 516 -0.29 -2.80 8.06
CA LEU A 516 -1.56 -3.18 8.69
C LEU A 516 -2.56 -3.66 7.64
N ASN A 517 -2.79 -2.92 6.57
CA ASN A 517 -3.76 -3.25 5.51
C ASN A 517 -3.46 -4.56 4.79
N ARG A 518 -2.20 -5.00 4.78
CA ARG A 518 -1.78 -6.28 4.19
C ARG A 518 -1.80 -7.45 5.17
N GLY A 519 -2.23 -7.24 6.42
CA GLY A 519 -2.36 -8.31 7.42
C GLY A 519 -1.09 -8.54 8.23
N ILE A 520 -0.09 -7.67 8.09
CA ILE A 520 1.17 -7.77 8.82
C ILE A 520 0.96 -7.13 10.18
N SER A 521 0.77 -7.96 11.20
CA SER A 521 0.69 -7.54 12.61
C SER A 521 1.39 -8.57 13.49
N PRO A 522 2.08 -8.14 14.56
CA PRO A 522 2.84 -9.07 15.38
C PRO A 522 1.92 -9.84 16.30
N ASN A 523 2.09 -11.16 16.31
CA ASN A 523 1.51 -12.03 17.33
C ASN A 523 -0.03 -11.95 17.42
N THR A 524 -0.71 -12.16 16.29
CA THR A 524 -2.18 -12.20 16.18
C THR A 524 -2.82 -13.46 16.74
N GLY A 525 -2.10 -14.20 17.57
CA GLY A 525 -2.52 -15.50 18.09
C GLY A 525 -2.42 -16.65 17.07
N SER A 526 -2.03 -16.37 15.81
CA SER A 526 -1.77 -17.40 14.79
C SER A 526 -0.41 -18.09 14.92
N GLY A 527 0.48 -17.56 15.78
CA GLY A 527 1.83 -18.09 16.01
C GLY A 527 2.89 -17.62 15.01
N ASN A 528 2.51 -16.77 14.04
CA ASN A 528 3.44 -16.20 13.06
C ASN A 528 4.00 -14.86 13.57
N ASN A 529 5.32 -14.76 13.78
CA ASN A 529 6.04 -13.52 14.06
C ASN A 529 6.63 -12.95 12.75
N ASN A 530 5.77 -12.71 11.75
CA ASN A 530 6.15 -12.23 10.39
C ASN A 530 6.73 -10.80 10.35
N LEU A 531 7.43 -10.35 11.39
CA LEU A 531 7.78 -8.96 11.66
C LEU A 531 9.22 -8.77 12.11
N GLN A 532 10.13 -9.08 11.20
CA GLN A 532 11.45 -8.47 11.25
C GLN A 532 11.73 -7.90 9.87
N LEU A 533 11.63 -6.56 9.73
CA LEU A 533 12.02 -5.85 8.52
C LEU A 533 13.43 -6.29 8.12
N LYS A 534 13.53 -6.93 6.95
CA LYS A 534 14.81 -7.40 6.41
C LYS A 534 15.25 -6.42 5.36
N LEU A 535 16.55 -6.35 5.19
CA LEU A 535 17.13 -5.73 4.02
C LEU A 535 17.51 -6.83 3.06
N GLY A 536 17.46 -6.58 1.76
CA GLY A 536 18.05 -7.53 0.84
C GLY A 536 18.49 -6.92 -0.47
N TYR A 537 19.11 -7.72 -1.32
CA TYR A 537 19.57 -7.27 -2.63
C TYR A 537 19.61 -8.43 -3.61
N ILE A 538 19.50 -8.11 -4.91
CA ILE A 538 19.65 -9.05 -6.02
C ILE A 538 20.80 -8.57 -6.89
N THR A 539 21.89 -9.33 -6.88
CA THR A 539 23.03 -9.08 -7.78
C THR A 539 22.75 -9.63 -9.17
N HIS A 540 23.60 -9.27 -10.14
CA HIS A 540 23.56 -9.89 -11.46
C HIS A 540 23.71 -11.42 -11.38
N ASP A 541 24.64 -11.91 -10.55
CA ASP A 541 24.83 -13.35 -10.29
C ASP A 541 23.67 -13.98 -9.49
N GLY A 542 22.76 -13.16 -8.96
CA GLY A 542 21.56 -13.62 -8.27
C GLY A 542 20.41 -13.92 -9.22
N LEU A 543 20.51 -13.55 -10.50
CA LEU A 543 19.53 -13.90 -11.53
C LEU A 543 19.70 -15.36 -11.98
N ASP A 544 18.63 -15.98 -12.47
CA ASP A 544 18.65 -17.37 -12.96
C ASP A 544 19.22 -18.37 -11.92
N PRO A 545 18.77 -18.37 -10.66
CA PRO A 545 19.39 -19.18 -9.62
C PRO A 545 19.18 -20.68 -9.86
N ILE A 546 20.01 -21.50 -9.21
CA ILE A 546 19.85 -22.95 -9.22
C ILE A 546 18.59 -23.32 -8.41
N ASP A 547 17.79 -24.27 -8.92
CA ASP A 547 16.65 -24.83 -8.18
C ASP A 547 17.12 -25.63 -6.95
N LEU A 548 17.24 -24.92 -5.83
CA LEU A 548 17.65 -25.50 -4.55
C LEU A 548 16.55 -26.40 -3.93
N SER A 549 15.31 -26.33 -4.42
CA SER A 549 14.20 -27.16 -3.93
C SER A 549 14.21 -28.57 -4.51
N LYS A 550 14.92 -28.79 -5.63
CA LYS A 550 14.96 -30.07 -6.38
C LYS A 550 16.38 -30.54 -6.68
N LEU A 551 17.29 -30.36 -5.73
CA LEU A 551 18.66 -30.83 -5.87
C LEU A 551 18.72 -32.37 -5.99
N THR A 552 19.45 -32.84 -6.98
CA THR A 552 19.80 -34.26 -7.12
C THR A 552 21.22 -34.47 -6.63
N SER A 553 21.39 -35.32 -5.62
CA SER A 553 22.72 -35.64 -5.10
C SER A 553 23.39 -36.72 -5.93
N VAL A 554 24.62 -36.45 -6.34
CA VAL A 554 25.51 -37.47 -6.89
C VAL A 554 26.28 -38.07 -5.71
N PRO A 555 26.10 -39.37 -5.41
CA PRO A 555 26.89 -40.03 -4.38
C PRO A 555 28.38 -39.94 -4.74
N ALA A 556 29.24 -39.93 -3.72
CA ALA A 556 30.69 -39.88 -3.89
C ALA A 556 31.13 -40.82 -5.02
N THR A 557 31.75 -40.26 -6.05
CA THR A 557 32.26 -41.07 -7.15
C THR A 557 33.28 -42.07 -6.61
N ALA A 558 33.49 -43.18 -7.33
CA ALA A 558 34.76 -43.90 -7.15
C ALA A 558 35.93 -42.90 -7.36
N PRO A 559 37.07 -43.09 -6.67
CA PRO A 559 38.21 -42.18 -6.81
C PRO A 559 38.58 -42.00 -8.29
N ALA A 560 38.39 -40.79 -8.82
CA ALA A 560 38.62 -40.47 -10.21
C ALA A 560 39.97 -39.77 -10.38
N ALA A 561 40.69 -40.08 -11.45
CA ALA A 561 41.91 -39.37 -11.81
C ALA A 561 41.60 -37.95 -12.34
N PRO A 562 42.52 -36.98 -12.21
CA PRO A 562 42.33 -35.65 -12.76
C PRO A 562 42.27 -35.69 -14.30
N THR A 563 41.48 -34.78 -14.87
CA THR A 563 41.38 -34.58 -16.33
C THR A 563 42.59 -33.87 -16.91
N SER A 564 43.32 -33.09 -16.09
CA SER A 564 44.61 -32.50 -16.46
C SER A 564 45.45 -32.14 -15.22
N THR A 565 46.78 -32.05 -15.40
CA THR A 565 47.73 -31.76 -14.32
C THR A 565 48.81 -30.73 -14.70
N PRO A 566 48.46 -29.47 -14.99
CA PRO A 566 49.45 -28.45 -15.37
C PRO A 566 50.24 -27.95 -14.15
N GLY A 567 51.51 -28.37 -14.01
CA GLY A 567 52.38 -27.89 -12.93
C GLY A 567 52.00 -28.46 -11.57
N ALA A 568 51.82 -27.63 -10.54
CA ALA A 568 51.35 -28.05 -9.20
C ALA A 568 49.83 -27.91 -9.05
N MET A 569 49.09 -28.23 -10.12
CA MET A 569 47.65 -28.08 -10.20
C MET A 569 47.03 -29.34 -10.80
N THR A 570 45.88 -29.75 -10.29
CA THR A 570 45.06 -30.80 -10.88
C THR A 570 43.67 -30.26 -11.18
N LYS A 571 43.07 -30.66 -12.30
CA LYS A 571 41.68 -30.35 -12.63
C LYS A 571 40.85 -31.63 -12.64
N PHE A 572 39.65 -31.57 -12.10
CA PHE A 572 38.64 -32.63 -12.17
C PHE A 572 37.41 -32.06 -12.87
N SER A 573 36.91 -32.77 -13.87
CA SER A 573 35.61 -32.45 -14.47
C SER A 573 34.54 -33.19 -13.70
N LEU A 574 33.58 -32.46 -13.14
CA LEU A 574 32.42 -33.06 -12.51
C LEU A 574 31.45 -33.45 -13.64
N GLY A 575 30.97 -34.70 -13.62
CA GLY A 575 29.99 -35.16 -14.60
C GLY A 575 28.68 -34.41 -14.42
N ASN A 576 28.51 -33.29 -15.11
CA ASN A 576 27.28 -32.51 -15.13
C ASN A 576 26.29 -33.18 -16.09
N PRO A 577 25.18 -33.75 -15.60
CA PRO A 577 24.35 -34.60 -16.43
C PRO A 577 23.74 -33.87 -17.63
N VAL A 578 23.30 -32.61 -17.54
CA VAL A 578 22.92 -31.79 -18.71
C VAL A 578 22.72 -30.33 -18.28
N GLY A 579 23.66 -29.41 -18.53
CA GLY A 579 23.41 -27.96 -18.40
C GLY A 579 22.83 -27.48 -17.04
N THR A 580 22.97 -28.28 -15.98
CA THR A 580 22.38 -28.05 -14.66
C THR A 580 23.44 -27.47 -13.73
N GLY A 581 23.16 -26.37 -13.04
CA GLY A 581 24.11 -25.73 -12.15
C GLY A 581 24.42 -26.57 -10.91
N ILE A 582 25.66 -26.49 -10.43
CA ILE A 582 26.12 -27.11 -9.17
C ILE A 582 26.21 -26.00 -8.11
N PRO A 583 25.43 -26.05 -7.00
CA PRO A 583 25.60 -25.10 -5.90
C PRO A 583 26.93 -25.34 -5.18
N VAL A 584 27.70 -24.27 -4.98
CA VAL A 584 29.06 -24.33 -4.42
C VAL A 584 29.08 -24.96 -3.02
N GLU A 585 28.07 -24.66 -2.21
CA GLU A 585 27.88 -25.16 -0.83
C GLU A 585 27.68 -26.67 -0.70
N THR A 586 27.53 -27.38 -1.82
CA THR A 586 27.28 -28.83 -1.83
C THR A 586 28.48 -29.66 -2.27
N ILE A 587 29.61 -29.02 -2.60
CA ILE A 587 30.81 -29.70 -3.10
C ILE A 587 31.69 -30.15 -1.93
N SER A 588 31.89 -31.46 -1.82
CA SER A 588 32.79 -32.06 -0.83
C SER A 588 33.49 -33.28 -1.41
N GLY A 589 34.59 -33.68 -0.78
CA GLY A 589 35.28 -34.87 -1.25
C GLY A 589 36.48 -35.30 -0.45
N ASN A 590 37.05 -36.41 -0.91
CA ASN A 590 38.23 -37.05 -0.37
C ASN A 590 39.33 -37.03 -1.44
N LEU A 591 40.53 -36.60 -1.05
CA LEU A 591 41.72 -36.60 -1.89
C LEU A 591 42.62 -37.75 -1.51
N TYR A 592 42.99 -38.55 -2.50
CA TYR A 592 43.88 -39.69 -2.35
C TYR A 592 45.16 -39.45 -3.13
N LEU A 593 46.28 -39.91 -2.58
CA LEU A 593 47.56 -39.98 -3.27
C LEU A 593 48.01 -41.44 -3.31
N SER A 594 48.13 -41.99 -4.52
CA SER A 594 48.47 -43.41 -4.71
C SER A 594 47.54 -44.35 -3.91
N GLY A 595 46.24 -44.04 -3.88
CA GLY A 595 45.21 -44.81 -3.18
C GLY A 595 45.11 -44.59 -1.67
N THR A 596 45.98 -43.76 -1.07
CA THR A 596 45.90 -43.40 0.36
C THR A 596 45.16 -42.09 0.56
N LEU A 597 44.14 -42.04 1.43
CA LEU A 597 43.42 -40.81 1.78
C LEU A 597 44.35 -39.83 2.48
N ILE A 598 44.61 -38.67 1.88
CA ILE A 598 45.53 -37.65 2.40
C ILE A 598 44.82 -36.40 2.91
N GLN A 599 43.63 -36.08 2.40
CA GLN A 599 42.85 -34.91 2.80
C GLN A 599 41.36 -35.12 2.53
N THR A 600 40.52 -34.48 3.32
CA THR A 600 39.13 -34.20 2.94
C THR A 600 38.98 -32.70 2.67
N PHE A 601 38.04 -32.35 1.81
CA PHE A 601 37.75 -30.94 1.50
C PHE A 601 36.25 -30.68 1.44
N THR A 602 35.90 -29.42 1.69
CA THR A 602 34.59 -28.84 1.41
C THR A 602 34.78 -27.47 0.80
N ILE A 603 33.84 -27.05 -0.07
CA ILE A 603 33.71 -25.67 -0.51
C ILE A 603 32.44 -25.12 0.14
N ASP A 604 32.55 -23.99 0.82
CA ASP A 604 31.36 -23.30 1.33
C ASP A 604 30.69 -22.41 0.27
N ALA A 605 29.54 -21.83 0.60
CA ALA A 605 28.79 -20.94 -0.29
C ALA A 605 29.61 -19.73 -0.79
N ALA A 606 30.63 -19.30 -0.03
CA ALA A 606 31.50 -18.20 -0.43
C ALA A 606 32.64 -18.65 -1.37
N GLY A 607 32.65 -19.91 -1.80
CA GLY A 607 33.75 -20.47 -2.59
C GLY A 607 35.01 -20.74 -1.78
N THR A 608 34.96 -20.63 -0.44
CA THR A 608 36.11 -20.84 0.41
C THR A 608 36.32 -22.33 0.63
N ALA A 609 37.48 -22.81 0.20
CA ALA A 609 37.87 -24.20 0.41
C ALA A 609 38.37 -24.40 1.83
N THR A 610 37.83 -25.39 2.55
CA THR A 610 38.43 -25.90 3.77
C THR A 610 39.04 -27.27 3.52
N PHE A 611 40.21 -27.51 4.12
CA PHE A 611 40.89 -28.79 4.03
C PHE A 611 41.15 -29.36 5.41
N LYS A 612 40.95 -30.66 5.56
CA LYS A 612 41.38 -31.42 6.74
C LYS A 612 42.41 -32.45 6.31
N LYS A 613 43.66 -32.26 6.73
CA LYS A 613 44.73 -33.23 6.48
C LYS A 613 44.43 -34.54 7.22
N ASN A 614 44.66 -35.65 6.56
CA ASN A 614 44.64 -36.97 7.15
C ASN A 614 46.09 -37.45 7.32
N GLY A 615 46.57 -37.50 8.57
CA GLY A 615 47.97 -37.78 8.88
C GLY A 615 48.93 -36.66 8.48
N THR A 616 50.16 -37.04 8.10
CA THR A 616 51.25 -36.13 7.67
C THR A 616 51.68 -36.45 6.23
N PRO A 617 50.85 -36.13 5.23
CA PRO A 617 51.15 -36.46 3.84
C PRO A 617 52.31 -35.61 3.30
N ALA A 618 53.17 -36.22 2.47
CA ALA A 618 54.32 -35.54 1.86
C ALA A 618 53.92 -34.48 0.80
N ASN A 619 52.70 -34.55 0.29
CA ASN A 619 52.08 -33.55 -0.57
C ASN A 619 50.61 -33.37 -0.16
N TYR A 620 50.07 -32.17 -0.30
CA TYR A 620 48.70 -31.83 0.09
C TYR A 620 48.19 -30.63 -0.70
N ALA A 621 46.88 -30.52 -0.84
CA ALA A 621 46.20 -29.39 -1.45
C ALA A 621 46.32 -28.13 -0.56
N THR A 622 46.73 -27.03 -1.18
CA THR A 622 46.93 -25.70 -0.58
C THR A 622 45.86 -24.70 -0.98
N GLY A 623 45.15 -24.96 -2.08
CA GLY A 623 44.06 -24.13 -2.56
C GLY A 623 43.14 -24.94 -3.47
N LEU A 624 41.91 -24.48 -3.61
CA LEU A 624 40.92 -25.12 -4.45
C LEU A 624 39.93 -24.08 -4.93
N SER A 625 39.48 -24.22 -6.17
CA SER A 625 38.50 -23.35 -6.79
C SER A 625 37.59 -24.17 -7.70
N PHE A 626 36.33 -23.78 -7.79
CA PHE A 626 35.35 -24.42 -8.66
C PHE A 626 34.86 -23.42 -9.71
N ASP A 627 34.87 -23.84 -10.97
CA ASP A 627 34.26 -23.11 -12.08
C ASP A 627 32.93 -23.79 -12.43
N SER A 628 31.83 -23.12 -12.10
CA SER A 628 30.47 -23.61 -12.32
C SER A 628 30.10 -23.68 -13.80
N ALA A 629 30.64 -22.78 -14.64
CA ALA A 629 30.35 -22.75 -16.07
C ALA A 629 30.94 -23.96 -16.80
N THR A 630 32.13 -24.40 -16.36
CA THR A 630 32.79 -25.59 -16.93
C THR A 630 32.64 -26.84 -16.06
N SER A 631 31.96 -26.74 -14.92
CA SER A 631 31.87 -27.79 -13.89
C SER A 631 33.24 -28.38 -13.54
N THR A 632 34.26 -27.51 -13.46
CA THR A 632 35.66 -27.92 -13.26
C THR A 632 36.13 -27.56 -11.85
N LEU A 633 36.56 -28.56 -11.09
CA LEU A 633 37.23 -28.40 -9.82
C LEU A 633 38.74 -28.31 -10.04
N THR A 634 39.36 -27.21 -9.65
CA THR A 634 40.81 -27.00 -9.71
C THR A 634 41.38 -27.09 -8.30
N ILE A 635 42.43 -27.88 -8.13
CA ILE A 635 43.12 -28.05 -6.84
C ILE A 635 44.60 -27.68 -7.04
N ASN A 636 45.08 -26.76 -6.21
CA ASN A 636 46.47 -26.36 -6.12
C ASN A 636 47.17 -27.18 -5.05
N TRP A 637 48.38 -27.64 -5.34
CA TRP A 637 49.15 -28.54 -4.49
C TRP A 637 50.38 -27.84 -3.93
N TYR A 638 50.83 -28.30 -2.76
CA TYR A 638 52.06 -27.82 -2.13
C TYR A 638 53.29 -28.04 -3.03
N ASN A 639 53.33 -29.15 -3.78
CA ASN A 639 54.33 -29.40 -4.82
C ASN A 639 53.74 -30.20 -5.99
N ALA A 640 54.42 -30.21 -7.14
CA ALA A 640 54.00 -30.96 -8.34
C ALA A 640 54.36 -32.47 -8.28
N VAL A 641 54.95 -32.96 -7.20
CA VAL A 641 55.45 -34.34 -7.12
C VAL A 641 54.26 -35.30 -6.94
N ASN A 642 54.24 -36.34 -7.77
CA ASN A 642 53.25 -37.44 -7.75
C ASN A 642 51.78 -37.02 -7.92
N ILE A 643 51.50 -35.80 -8.39
CA ILE A 643 50.12 -35.35 -8.58
C ILE A 643 49.36 -36.13 -9.67
N SER A 644 50.08 -36.81 -10.57
CA SER A 644 49.49 -37.75 -11.55
C SER A 644 48.91 -39.01 -10.90
N ALA A 645 49.30 -39.32 -9.66
CA ALA A 645 48.75 -40.41 -8.86
C ALA A 645 47.65 -39.94 -7.89
N VAL A 646 47.23 -38.67 -7.99
CA VAL A 646 46.11 -38.16 -7.21
C VAL A 646 44.81 -38.70 -7.80
N THR A 647 43.90 -39.10 -6.92
CA THR A 647 42.50 -39.34 -7.28
C THR A 647 41.59 -38.61 -6.29
N ALA A 648 40.40 -38.22 -6.74
CA ALA A 648 39.40 -37.58 -5.89
C ALA A 648 38.10 -38.37 -5.90
N GLU A 649 37.53 -38.63 -4.73
CA GLU A 649 36.11 -38.94 -4.61
C GLU A 649 35.39 -37.63 -4.38
N ILE A 650 34.45 -37.30 -5.27
CA ILE A 650 33.75 -36.02 -5.21
C ILE A 650 32.27 -36.31 -5.06
N SER A 651 31.67 -35.71 -4.05
CA SER A 651 30.24 -35.65 -3.83
C SER A 651 29.76 -34.24 -4.11
N PHE A 652 28.68 -34.11 -4.85
CA PHE A 652 28.03 -32.84 -5.10
C PHE A 652 26.54 -33.03 -5.32
N SER A 653 25.77 -31.97 -5.19
CA SER A 653 24.38 -31.94 -5.66
C SER A 653 24.27 -30.97 -6.82
N TYR A 654 23.28 -31.16 -7.69
CA TYR A 654 23.03 -30.26 -8.82
C TYR A 654 21.53 -30.00 -8.96
N GLY A 655 21.18 -28.85 -9.54
CA GLY A 655 19.81 -28.44 -9.83
C GLY A 655 19.72 -27.76 -11.19
N ASN A 656 18.52 -27.66 -11.74
CA ASN A 656 18.33 -26.90 -12.98
C ASN A 656 18.58 -25.41 -12.72
N VAL A 657 19.20 -24.73 -13.68
CA VAL A 657 19.17 -23.27 -13.72
C VAL A 657 17.72 -22.85 -13.97
N LEU A 658 17.17 -22.04 -13.07
CA LEU A 658 15.84 -21.48 -13.23
C LEU A 658 15.89 -20.33 -14.24
N SER A 659 14.75 -20.00 -14.84
CA SER A 659 14.65 -18.89 -15.80
C SER A 659 14.87 -17.53 -15.14
N ASP A 660 14.96 -16.49 -15.96
CA ASP A 660 15.15 -15.08 -15.57
C ASP A 660 14.03 -14.53 -14.67
N ARG A 661 12.92 -15.24 -14.60
CA ARG A 661 11.80 -15.05 -13.67
C ARG A 661 12.09 -15.48 -12.24
N TYR A 662 13.26 -16.02 -11.96
CA TYR A 662 13.70 -16.37 -10.62
C TYR A 662 14.95 -15.58 -10.25
N ALA A 663 15.04 -15.19 -8.99
CA ALA A 663 16.19 -14.47 -8.49
C ALA A 663 16.44 -14.78 -7.02
N THR A 664 17.72 -14.81 -6.63
CA THR A 664 18.13 -14.93 -5.23
C THR A 664 18.13 -13.55 -4.59
N LEU A 665 17.25 -13.37 -3.62
CA LEU A 665 17.24 -12.23 -2.72
C LEU A 665 18.12 -12.57 -1.52
N GLN A 666 19.28 -11.94 -1.44
CA GLN A 666 20.20 -12.06 -0.31
C GLN A 666 19.73 -11.14 0.81
N PHE A 667 19.55 -11.64 2.02
CA PHE A 667 19.22 -10.79 3.16
C PHE A 667 20.48 -10.19 3.79
N LEU A 668 20.38 -8.95 4.26
CA LEU A 668 21.44 -8.34 5.03
C LEU A 668 21.34 -8.75 6.50
N ASP A 669 22.51 -8.99 7.10
CA ASP A 669 22.67 -8.91 8.55
C ASP A 669 23.18 -7.49 8.89
N PRO A 670 22.28 -6.58 9.30
CA PRO A 670 22.67 -5.23 9.71
C PRO A 670 23.58 -5.21 10.97
N ASN A 671 23.82 -6.35 11.62
CA ASN A 671 24.80 -6.47 12.71
C ASN A 671 26.20 -6.89 12.24
N LYS A 672 26.36 -7.21 10.95
CA LYS A 672 27.63 -7.55 10.29
C LYS A 672 27.94 -6.67 9.06
N PRO A 673 27.75 -5.33 9.09
CA PRO A 673 28.17 -4.52 7.96
C PRO A 673 29.70 -4.51 7.84
N THR A 674 30.19 -4.22 6.64
CA THR A 674 31.59 -3.87 6.38
C THR A 674 32.02 -2.60 7.12
N ALA A 675 31.08 -1.78 7.58
CA ALA A 675 31.27 -0.61 8.46
C ALA A 675 31.04 -0.94 9.94
N SER A 676 31.61 -0.14 10.86
CA SER A 676 31.57 -0.38 12.31
C SER A 676 30.24 -0.05 13.03
N VAL A 677 29.13 0.06 12.30
CA VAL A 677 27.81 0.37 12.87
C VAL A 677 27.07 -0.94 13.12
N LYS A 678 26.78 -1.25 14.39
CA LYS A 678 25.88 -2.36 14.73
C LYS A 678 24.54 -1.75 15.08
N PHE A 679 23.53 -2.07 14.27
CA PHE A 679 22.15 -1.89 14.69
C PHE A 679 21.85 -2.85 15.87
N THR A 680 20.73 -2.69 16.56
CA THR A 680 20.43 -3.57 17.71
C THR A 680 19.94 -4.95 17.24
N ASN A 681 19.89 -5.90 18.18
CA ASN A 681 19.59 -7.33 17.91
C ASN A 681 18.21 -7.57 17.23
N ASP A 682 17.33 -6.58 17.19
CA ASP A 682 15.94 -6.69 16.74
C ASP A 682 15.70 -6.48 15.24
N LEU A 683 16.74 -6.14 14.45
CA LEU A 683 16.67 -6.32 12.98
C LEU A 683 16.62 -7.80 12.56
N GLY A 684 16.71 -8.68 13.54
CA GLY A 684 16.17 -10.00 13.40
C GLY A 684 17.20 -11.03 13.00
N LYS A 685 17.44 -11.98 13.90
CA LYS A 685 18.17 -13.21 13.59
C LYS A 685 17.22 -14.37 13.30
N ASP A 686 15.94 -14.22 13.62
CA ASP A 686 14.95 -15.28 13.51
C ASP A 686 14.25 -15.17 12.16
N ASN A 687 14.89 -15.72 11.13
CA ASN A 687 14.27 -15.88 9.81
C ASN A 687 13.29 -17.09 9.82
N THR A 688 12.60 -17.33 10.94
CA THR A 688 11.79 -18.54 11.17
C THR A 688 10.50 -18.56 10.38
N ASP A 689 10.06 -17.41 9.89
CA ASP A 689 8.68 -17.27 9.48
C ASP A 689 8.52 -17.00 7.99
N ILE A 690 9.60 -16.83 7.22
CA ILE A 690 9.51 -16.83 5.76
C ILE A 690 9.39 -18.29 5.29
N GLU A 691 8.30 -18.59 4.60
CA GLU A 691 7.99 -19.93 4.11
C GLU A 691 7.85 -19.94 2.58
N VAL A 692 8.10 -21.11 1.98
CA VAL A 692 7.83 -21.34 0.55
C VAL A 692 6.33 -21.15 0.26
N GLY A 693 6.02 -20.45 -0.83
CA GLY A 693 4.67 -20.13 -1.26
C GLY A 693 4.15 -18.79 -0.73
N MET A 694 4.85 -18.14 0.20
CA MET A 694 4.50 -16.79 0.64
C MET A 694 4.49 -15.83 -0.53
N GLN A 695 3.40 -15.06 -0.65
CA GLN A 695 3.26 -14.03 -1.68
C GLN A 695 3.88 -12.74 -1.18
N MET A 696 4.67 -12.11 -2.03
CA MET A 696 5.29 -10.83 -1.77
C MET A 696 5.10 -9.90 -2.94
N THR A 697 4.82 -8.65 -2.64
CA THR A 697 4.89 -7.52 -3.55
C THR A 697 6.37 -7.21 -3.74
N THR A 698 6.75 -6.69 -4.90
CA THR A 698 8.16 -6.39 -5.13
C THR A 698 8.61 -5.14 -4.42
N THR A 699 9.91 -4.88 -4.46
CA THR A 699 10.46 -3.52 -4.34
C THR A 699 9.79 -2.59 -5.37
N SER A 700 9.89 -1.28 -5.16
CA SER A 700 9.33 -0.23 -6.03
C SER A 700 9.64 -0.40 -7.54
N GLU A 701 10.59 -1.26 -7.92
CA GLU A 701 11.02 -1.45 -9.31
C GLU A 701 10.14 -2.38 -10.15
N PHE A 702 9.38 -3.32 -9.57
CA PHE A 702 8.57 -4.26 -10.38
C PHE A 702 7.06 -4.17 -10.14
N SER A 703 6.64 -3.51 -9.05
CA SER A 703 5.25 -3.38 -8.56
C SER A 703 4.33 -4.58 -8.80
N GLN A 704 4.78 -5.82 -8.58
CA GLN A 704 4.02 -7.04 -8.90
C GLN A 704 4.07 -8.12 -7.82
N PRO A 705 3.09 -9.05 -7.78
CA PRO A 705 3.15 -10.20 -6.90
C PRO A 705 4.26 -11.16 -7.36
N MET A 706 5.06 -11.58 -6.40
CA MET A 706 6.11 -12.59 -6.45
C MET A 706 5.81 -13.65 -5.41
N GLU A 707 6.44 -14.80 -5.56
CA GLU A 707 6.30 -15.93 -4.67
C GLU A 707 7.66 -16.32 -4.12
N VAL A 708 7.75 -16.59 -2.81
CA VAL A 708 8.93 -17.23 -2.22
C VAL A 708 8.99 -18.67 -2.71
N TYR A 709 9.89 -18.94 -3.64
CA TYR A 709 10.06 -20.25 -4.25
C TYR A 709 10.86 -21.21 -3.37
N TYR A 710 11.90 -20.70 -2.72
CA TYR A 710 12.79 -21.47 -1.86
C TYR A 710 13.34 -20.58 -0.75
N VAL A 711 13.56 -21.16 0.42
CA VAL A 711 14.18 -20.50 1.58
C VAL A 711 15.47 -21.23 1.91
N ASN A 712 16.60 -20.51 1.95
CA ASN A 712 17.88 -21.12 2.29
C ASN A 712 17.82 -21.72 3.71
N SER A 713 18.57 -22.80 3.93
CA SER A 713 18.58 -23.54 5.20
C SER A 713 19.09 -22.72 6.38
N ASP A 714 20.08 -21.85 6.16
CA ASP A 714 20.56 -20.85 7.12
C ASP A 714 19.72 -19.57 7.13
N LYS A 715 18.75 -19.52 6.21
CA LYS A 715 17.81 -18.44 5.97
C LYS A 715 18.48 -17.11 5.64
N SER A 716 19.72 -17.11 5.15
CA SER A 716 20.41 -15.89 4.72
C SER A 716 19.87 -15.32 3.41
N SER A 717 19.09 -16.11 2.67
CA SER A 717 18.53 -15.74 1.38
C SER A 717 17.27 -16.53 1.07
N ILE A 718 16.53 -16.04 0.07
CA ILE A 718 15.41 -16.74 -0.54
C ILE A 718 15.54 -16.68 -2.06
N ILE A 719 14.98 -17.68 -2.75
CA ILE A 719 14.73 -17.58 -4.19
C ILE A 719 13.30 -17.08 -4.36
N LEU A 720 13.16 -16.01 -5.11
CA LEU A 720 11.90 -15.45 -5.53
C LEU A 720 11.52 -15.96 -6.91
N LYS A 721 10.22 -16.01 -7.17
CA LYS A 721 9.64 -16.25 -8.47
C LYS A 721 8.72 -15.10 -8.83
N SER A 722 8.87 -14.60 -10.05
CA SER A 722 8.16 -13.44 -10.57
C SER A 722 7.41 -13.79 -11.86
N PRO A 723 6.27 -13.15 -12.15
CA PRO A 723 5.60 -13.27 -13.44
C PRO A 723 6.38 -12.58 -14.57
N MET A 724 7.34 -11.69 -14.27
CA MET A 724 8.24 -11.07 -15.25
C MET A 724 9.71 -11.39 -14.96
N PRO A 725 10.60 -11.33 -15.97
CA PRO A 725 12.04 -11.42 -15.76
C PRO A 725 12.55 -10.40 -14.74
N PHE A 726 13.42 -10.83 -13.84
CA PHE A 726 14.15 -9.96 -12.94
C PHE A 726 15.26 -9.22 -13.68
N GLN A 727 15.56 -8.02 -13.18
CA GLN A 727 16.82 -7.33 -13.45
C GLN A 727 17.64 -7.30 -12.16
N PRO A 728 18.95 -7.00 -12.19
CA PRO A 728 19.69 -6.75 -10.96
C PRO A 728 19.20 -5.47 -10.29
N PHE A 729 19.00 -5.48 -8.97
CA PHE A 729 18.61 -4.29 -8.21
C PHE A 729 18.98 -4.40 -6.74
N ASN A 730 19.01 -3.25 -6.06
CA ASN A 730 19.07 -3.22 -4.60
C ASN A 730 17.66 -3.05 -4.03
N ALA A 731 17.22 -4.03 -3.23
CA ALA A 731 16.08 -3.83 -2.37
C ALA A 731 16.51 -3.05 -1.12
N GLY A 732 16.71 -1.73 -1.25
CA GLY A 732 16.85 -0.86 -0.09
C GLY A 732 15.67 -1.11 0.86
N ILE A 733 15.96 -1.64 2.07
CA ILE A 733 15.08 -2.35 3.03
C ILE A 733 13.88 -3.05 2.37
N LEU A 734 13.80 -4.38 2.43
CA LEU A 734 12.53 -5.10 2.21
C LEU A 734 11.57 -4.69 3.31
N LEU A 735 10.75 -3.69 3.01
CA LEU A 735 9.66 -3.29 3.86
C LEU A 735 8.66 -4.43 3.81
N PHE A 736 8.39 -5.08 4.94
CA PHE A 736 7.45 -6.21 4.98
C PHE A 736 6.03 -5.79 4.63
N SER A 737 5.73 -4.49 4.52
CA SER A 737 4.60 -4.01 3.73
C SER A 737 4.48 -4.84 2.46
N ASN A 738 5.58 -5.23 1.85
CA ASN A 738 5.64 -6.01 0.63
C ASN A 738 5.30 -7.51 0.78
N PHE A 739 4.65 -7.98 1.85
CA PHE A 739 4.21 -9.39 1.94
C PHE A 739 2.71 -9.46 2.19
N TYR A 740 2.06 -10.45 1.56
CA TYR A 740 0.81 -10.98 2.09
C TYR A 740 1.15 -12.20 2.94
N PRO A 741 1.19 -12.07 4.28
CA PRO A 741 1.42 -13.22 5.12
C PRO A 741 0.31 -14.24 4.87
N MET A 742 0.71 -15.49 4.65
CA MET A 742 -0.19 -16.60 4.42
C MET A 742 -0.03 -17.60 5.57
N ASN A 743 -1.13 -18.00 6.19
CA ASN A 743 -1.20 -19.13 7.09
C ASN A 743 -1.93 -20.28 6.37
N LYS A 744 -1.21 -21.33 5.99
CA LYS A 744 -1.78 -22.53 5.32
C LYS A 744 -2.67 -22.19 4.11
N ASN A 745 -2.17 -21.33 3.21
CA ASN A 745 -2.89 -20.83 2.03
C ASN A 745 -4.10 -19.94 2.32
N THR A 746 -4.23 -19.41 3.53
CA THR A 746 -5.20 -18.35 3.86
C THR A 746 -4.48 -17.08 4.29
N PRO A 747 -4.95 -15.89 3.93
CA PRO A 747 -4.42 -14.63 4.44
C PRO A 747 -4.33 -14.64 5.96
N ASP A 748 -3.14 -14.32 6.49
CA ASP A 748 -2.99 -14.04 7.91
C ASP A 748 -3.50 -12.61 8.16
N GLY A 749 -4.40 -12.48 9.14
CA GLY A 749 -5.09 -11.22 9.43
C GLY A 749 -6.31 -10.95 8.55
N ALA A 750 -7.47 -11.43 8.98
CA ALA A 750 -8.74 -11.34 8.23
C ALA A 750 -9.16 -9.93 7.77
N TRP A 751 -8.60 -8.88 8.37
CA TRP A 751 -8.86 -7.50 8.00
C TRP A 751 -8.23 -7.07 6.68
N ASN A 752 -7.29 -7.84 6.13
CA ASN A 752 -6.68 -7.55 4.83
C ASN A 752 -7.48 -8.09 3.63
N MET A 753 -8.61 -8.77 3.87
CA MET A 753 -9.24 -9.61 2.85
C MET A 753 -9.62 -8.85 1.58
N TYR A 754 -10.14 -7.62 1.71
CA TYR A 754 -10.53 -6.82 0.55
C TYR A 754 -9.36 -6.59 -0.40
N SER A 755 -8.21 -6.15 0.14
CA SER A 755 -6.97 -6.02 -0.62
C SER A 755 -6.55 -7.37 -1.18
N TYR A 756 -6.41 -8.37 -0.31
CA TYR A 756 -5.96 -9.71 -0.70
C TYR A 756 -6.74 -10.25 -1.91
N TYR A 757 -8.06 -10.06 -1.96
CA TYR A 757 -8.90 -10.51 -3.07
C TYR A 757 -8.49 -9.89 -4.42
N PHE A 758 -8.18 -8.59 -4.47
CA PHE A 758 -7.78 -7.96 -5.72
C PHE A 758 -6.39 -8.38 -6.18
N HIS A 759 -5.48 -8.77 -5.27
CA HIS A 759 -4.13 -9.23 -5.63
C HIS A 759 -4.04 -10.74 -5.87
N ASN A 760 -4.81 -11.54 -5.14
CA ASN A 760 -4.68 -12.99 -5.08
C ASN A 760 -5.99 -13.73 -5.41
N GLY A 761 -7.08 -13.02 -5.69
CA GLY A 761 -8.36 -13.64 -6.02
C GLY A 761 -8.95 -14.47 -4.87
N ASN A 762 -9.61 -15.57 -5.22
CA ASN A 762 -10.16 -16.52 -4.27
C ASN A 762 -9.10 -17.57 -3.88
N LEU A 763 -8.22 -17.21 -2.94
CA LEU A 763 -7.15 -18.09 -2.44
C LEU A 763 -6.16 -18.54 -3.54
N GLY A 764 -5.75 -17.61 -4.40
CA GLY A 764 -4.82 -17.85 -5.51
C GLY A 764 -5.47 -18.25 -6.83
N THR A 765 -6.80 -18.44 -6.87
CA THR A 765 -7.54 -18.65 -8.12
C THR A 765 -8.34 -17.42 -8.52
N ASP A 766 -8.60 -17.27 -9.82
CA ASP A 766 -9.49 -16.24 -10.34
C ASP A 766 -9.12 -14.81 -9.95
N ILE A 767 -7.82 -14.51 -9.94
CA ILE A 767 -7.28 -13.17 -9.68
C ILE A 767 -7.94 -12.19 -10.67
N PRO A 768 -8.70 -11.19 -10.17
CA PRO A 768 -9.49 -10.33 -11.04
C PRO A 768 -8.62 -9.30 -11.76
N THR A 769 -7.49 -8.91 -11.18
CA THR A 769 -6.60 -7.86 -11.70
C THR A 769 -5.54 -8.43 -12.65
N ILE A 770 -5.05 -7.59 -13.55
CA ILE A 770 -3.95 -7.92 -14.46
C ILE A 770 -2.70 -8.11 -13.61
N ASP A 771 -2.06 -9.28 -13.79
CA ASP A 771 -0.83 -9.66 -13.09
C ASP A 771 -0.92 -9.55 -11.54
N GLY A 772 -2.13 -9.52 -10.97
CA GLY A 772 -2.34 -9.35 -9.52
C GLY A 772 -2.04 -7.93 -8.99
N ARG A 773 -2.01 -6.91 -9.86
CA ARG A 773 -1.75 -5.51 -9.52
C ARG A 773 -3.05 -4.73 -9.30
N GLY A 774 -3.77 -5.07 -8.22
CA GLY A 774 -4.90 -4.26 -7.76
C GLY A 774 -4.43 -3.01 -7.04
N TYR A 775 -5.22 -1.93 -7.06
CA TYR A 775 -4.98 -0.79 -6.17
C TYR A 775 -6.13 -0.72 -5.18
N ALA A 776 -6.07 -1.51 -4.12
CA ALA A 776 -7.26 -1.91 -3.36
C ALA A 776 -7.34 -1.30 -1.96
N PHE A 777 -6.35 -0.53 -1.53
CA PHE A 777 -6.40 0.30 -0.31
C PHE A 777 -5.47 1.52 -0.42
N PRO A 778 -5.64 2.55 0.44
CA PRO A 778 -4.81 3.75 0.36
C PRO A 778 -3.33 3.44 0.53
N PHE A 779 -2.46 4.04 -0.29
CA PHE A 779 -1.01 3.85 -0.24
C PHE A 779 -0.49 2.48 -0.72
N ASP A 780 -1.31 1.72 -1.43
CA ASP A 780 -0.86 0.54 -2.17
C ASP A 780 0.20 0.89 -3.24
N ASP A 781 0.09 2.09 -3.83
CA ASP A 781 1.06 2.69 -4.74
C ASP A 781 2.44 2.86 -4.09
N ASN A 782 2.46 3.39 -2.88
CA ASN A 782 3.66 3.56 -2.06
C ASN A 782 4.16 2.24 -1.46
N GLY A 783 3.29 1.23 -1.39
CA GLY A 783 3.57 -0.11 -0.92
C GLY A 783 4.08 -1.08 -2.00
N GLY A 784 4.29 -0.66 -3.24
CA GLY A 784 4.77 -1.54 -4.31
C GLY A 784 3.71 -2.39 -5.00
N TYR A 785 2.43 -1.98 -4.98
CA TYR A 785 1.39 -2.43 -5.92
C TYR A 785 0.74 -1.25 -6.64
N SER A 786 1.55 -0.27 -6.98
CA SER A 786 1.09 0.77 -7.89
C SER A 786 0.56 0.13 -9.18
N SER A 787 -0.63 0.57 -9.58
CA SER A 787 -1.26 0.28 -10.87
C SER A 787 -0.89 1.35 -11.90
N ASP A 788 0.09 2.21 -11.61
CA ASP A 788 0.49 3.37 -12.38
C ASP A 788 1.22 2.94 -13.65
N LEU A 789 0.64 3.33 -14.78
CA LEU A 789 1.30 3.30 -16.08
C LEU A 789 1.98 4.64 -16.30
N ASP A 790 3.30 4.63 -16.48
CA ASP A 790 4.10 5.81 -16.75
C ASP A 790 4.59 5.82 -18.20
N VAL A 791 4.30 6.91 -18.91
CA VAL A 791 4.77 7.13 -20.27
C VAL A 791 5.51 8.45 -20.35
N THR A 792 6.83 8.37 -20.55
CA THR A 792 7.63 9.54 -20.89
C THR A 792 7.29 10.02 -22.29
N MET A 793 6.95 11.30 -22.37
CA MET A 793 6.57 11.97 -23.58
C MET A 793 7.78 12.68 -24.17
N THR A 794 7.97 12.58 -25.49
CA THR A 794 8.88 13.45 -26.24
C THR A 794 8.07 14.22 -27.27
N ALA A 795 8.61 15.33 -27.79
CA ALA A 795 7.92 16.15 -28.80
C ALA A 795 7.47 15.35 -30.05
N SER A 796 8.07 14.18 -30.31
CA SER A 796 7.73 13.26 -31.39
C SER A 796 6.91 12.03 -30.97
N THR A 797 6.77 11.76 -29.67
CA THR A 797 6.08 10.55 -29.20
C THR A 797 4.58 10.74 -29.34
N VAL A 798 3.95 9.85 -30.11
CA VAL A 798 2.51 9.68 -30.07
C VAL A 798 2.16 8.93 -28.79
N VAL A 799 1.39 9.56 -27.92
CA VAL A 799 0.85 8.90 -26.72
C VAL A 799 -0.61 8.49 -26.95
N GLY A 800 -0.90 7.22 -26.71
CA GLY A 800 -2.24 6.66 -26.71
C GLY A 800 -2.58 6.08 -25.34
N ILE A 801 -3.84 6.22 -24.93
CA ILE A 801 -4.44 5.51 -23.79
C ILE A 801 -5.57 4.66 -24.33
N ASP A 802 -5.50 3.34 -24.14
CA ASP A 802 -6.52 2.40 -24.56
C ASP A 802 -7.29 1.90 -23.34
N VAL A 803 -8.56 2.26 -23.24
CA VAL A 803 -9.46 1.86 -22.15
C VAL A 803 -10.42 0.80 -22.65
N THR A 804 -10.42 -0.37 -22.03
CA THR A 804 -11.40 -1.42 -22.29
C THR A 804 -12.36 -1.55 -21.10
N LEU A 805 -13.65 -1.32 -21.36
CA LEU A 805 -14.72 -1.51 -20.39
C LEU A 805 -15.28 -2.92 -20.53
N ASN A 806 -14.99 -3.81 -19.58
CA ASN A 806 -15.39 -5.22 -19.60
C ASN A 806 -16.86 -5.41 -19.21
N GLU A 807 -17.40 -6.61 -19.48
CA GLU A 807 -18.83 -6.94 -19.31
C GLU A 807 -19.33 -6.62 -17.88
N THR A 808 -20.35 -5.76 -17.83
CA THR A 808 -20.86 -5.13 -16.60
C THR A 808 -22.29 -5.56 -16.26
N VAL A 809 -23.12 -5.78 -17.29
CA VAL A 809 -24.55 -6.18 -17.18
C VAL A 809 -24.81 -7.55 -17.77
#